data_AF-A0A542IZK0-F1
#
_entry.id   AF-A0A542IZK0-F1
#
_cell.length_a   1.000
_cell.length_b   1.000
_cell.length_c   1.000
_cell.angle_alpha   90.00
_cell.angle_beta   90.00
_cell.angle_gamma   90.00
#
_symmetry.space_group_name_H-M   'P 1'
#
loop_
_entity.id
_entity.type
_entity.pdbx_description
1 polymer ?
#
loop_
_entity_poly.entity_id
_entity_poly.type
_entity_poly.pdbx_seq_one_letter_code
_entity_poly.pdbx_strand_id
1 'polypeptide(L)'
;MGYPHLRIKVMRLEPWRRIFLSKNYDAAVSRALEDLRVDDEEATYVTPYGPIVENLRTQNSRARSAAAELVTEAFGLHTFDALTIARSAADLTQLKEAIRNPRQRRYGKYIVRYIEFDVVTWRILPSIENIRFEGERAWSPGKAARYGALSTGDPVLTLDYDDVEALTTALKKQTRVIWAKNSHSKSIPLRGIENSGLLSVSRLSLGDNQLIGILDATDGFSRTVGAHKGSGVDIDDVLFALQDEAMENRLRLDLIALRDNFTGDLKSPEGERAAARLRSSIMPRAQVIVGYGTVDPAESNQLPPFDSVRRSIVGHIHLEPPLKFEDTTEFALKARIALAEVAAKGMLAAVDGFSTDQLLRILLAESEQGSEFSPDLKGVQDMFPDEVLAVAYENLDSFKNPPRGRVVISSIYALTGKKPSRLDRAALAADTALRVNRIAAGRPEDAGFKGRRSTIQRVLAAAPLKGAQLSRKPICDLVEAAVEKLALQRRDMSETSRTISPEAAELGVLALYCLVEGASQPLLVRSGERVDGVYRAEPPQIMEKLVTTTNGVKQLGQIILDVRAGREPRLLNPGEDAEDRYRPDASPLSKEHLYAYVEQASRSTAVQTDDPETARQVYENKIRDCVKELETLVAGVRRVKDDGGDILVEKVGLSISEEMVTLNRSSSHLTFWNGIAERRNPLLFDDSEDDDLDDDLGQSA
;
A
#
# COMPACT_ATOMS: atom_id res chain seq x y z
N MET A 1 25.99 1.89 57.03
CA MET A 1 25.33 0.83 56.24
C MET A 1 25.71 1.05 54.79
N GLY A 2 26.24 0.03 54.10
CA GLY A 2 26.87 0.20 52.78
C GLY A 2 25.90 -0.03 51.62
N TYR A 3 26.01 0.79 50.58
CA TYR A 3 25.41 0.53 49.27
C TYR A 3 26.33 -0.37 48.43
N PRO A 4 25.81 -1.37 47.70
CA PRO A 4 26.63 -2.27 46.89
C PRO A 4 27.13 -1.60 45.60
N HIS A 5 28.37 -1.92 45.21
CA HIS A 5 29.01 -1.38 44.01
C HIS A 5 28.38 -1.92 42.72
N LEU A 6 27.64 -1.06 42.00
CA LEU A 6 27.48 -1.22 40.55
C LEU A 6 28.70 -0.62 39.85
N ARG A 7 29.63 -1.48 39.42
CA ARG A 7 30.76 -1.10 38.56
C ARG A 7 30.23 -0.74 37.16
N ILE A 8 29.88 0.53 36.96
CA ILE A 8 29.71 1.07 35.60
C ILE A 8 31.05 0.93 34.89
N LYS A 9 31.10 0.06 33.89
CA LYS A 9 32.26 -0.16 33.03
C LYS A 9 32.37 1.02 32.07
N VAL A 10 32.92 2.14 32.55
CA VAL A 10 33.25 3.31 31.72
C VAL A 10 34.20 2.85 30.61
N MET A 11 33.66 2.63 29.41
CA MET A 11 34.48 2.48 28.22
C MET A 11 35.15 3.82 27.96
N ARG A 12 36.44 3.91 28.32
CA ARG A 12 37.28 5.05 27.93
C ARG A 12 37.38 5.07 26.40
N LEU A 13 36.73 6.05 25.79
CA LEU A 13 36.92 6.39 24.38
C LEU A 13 38.27 7.10 24.22
N GLU A 14 39.31 6.32 23.97
CA GLU A 14 40.61 6.77 23.44
C GLU A 14 41.05 5.84 22.30
N PRO A 15 41.81 6.30 21.29
CA PRO A 15 41.55 7.51 20.52
C PRO A 15 41.56 7.18 19.01
N TRP A 16 40.49 7.49 18.28
CA TRP A 16 40.32 7.18 16.83
C TRP A 16 41.25 7.96 15.87
N ARG A 17 42.37 8.51 16.35
CA ARG A 17 43.36 9.24 15.56
C ARG A 17 44.48 8.33 15.02
N ARG A 18 44.16 7.40 14.11
CA ARG A 18 45.16 6.73 13.26
C ARG A 18 44.58 6.18 11.94
N ILE A 19 44.69 7.00 10.89
CA ILE A 19 44.84 6.62 9.45
C ILE A 19 43.85 5.55 8.93
N PHE A 20 42.71 5.98 8.37
CA PHE A 20 41.78 5.10 7.63
C PHE A 20 41.86 5.20 6.10
N LEU A 21 42.20 6.36 5.52
CA LEU A 21 42.23 6.61 4.06
C LEU A 21 43.30 5.85 3.24
N SER A 22 43.97 4.82 3.79
CA SER A 22 45.08 4.15 3.08
C SER A 22 45.23 2.64 3.27
N LYS A 23 44.41 1.94 4.07
CA LYS A 23 44.59 0.49 4.29
C LYS A 23 43.90 -0.43 3.28
N ASN A 24 42.89 0.06 2.58
CA ASN A 24 42.12 -0.73 1.60
C ASN A 24 42.02 -0.08 0.21
N TYR A 25 42.61 1.09 -0.04
CA TYR A 25 42.53 1.75 -1.34
C TYR A 25 43.07 0.83 -2.46
N ASP A 26 44.33 0.41 -2.35
CA ASP A 26 44.94 -0.43 -3.38
C ASP A 26 44.22 -1.77 -3.54
N ALA A 27 43.75 -2.38 -2.46
CA ALA A 27 43.01 -3.64 -2.50
C ALA A 27 41.61 -3.48 -3.12
N ALA A 28 40.90 -2.38 -2.84
CA ALA A 28 39.57 -2.11 -3.37
C ALA A 28 39.62 -1.79 -4.87
N VAL A 29 40.60 -0.97 -5.31
CA VAL A 29 40.77 -0.67 -6.74
C VAL A 29 41.41 -1.85 -7.49
N SER A 30 42.28 -2.65 -6.85
CA SER A 30 42.74 -3.94 -7.43
C SER A 30 41.55 -4.83 -7.78
N ARG A 31 40.66 -5.10 -6.81
CA ARG A 31 39.47 -5.93 -7.03
C ARG A 31 38.52 -5.33 -8.05
N ALA A 32 38.31 -4.01 -8.04
CA ALA A 32 37.48 -3.37 -9.05
C ALA A 32 38.07 -3.55 -10.47
N LEU A 33 39.39 -3.46 -10.62
CA LEU A 33 40.08 -3.69 -11.91
C LEU A 33 40.18 -5.18 -12.29
N GLU A 34 40.19 -6.10 -11.32
CA GLU A 34 40.10 -7.55 -11.55
C GLU A 34 38.68 -7.93 -11.99
N ASP A 35 37.64 -7.47 -11.30
CA ASP A 35 36.22 -7.64 -11.68
C ASP A 35 35.95 -7.13 -13.11
N LEU A 36 36.65 -6.06 -13.54
CA LEU A 36 36.53 -5.47 -14.87
C LEU A 36 37.23 -6.28 -15.99
N ARG A 37 38.15 -7.18 -15.66
CA ARG A 37 38.87 -8.03 -16.63
C ARG A 37 38.18 -9.37 -16.89
N VAL A 38 37.05 -9.65 -16.24
CA VAL A 38 36.28 -10.89 -16.44
C VAL A 38 35.15 -10.71 -17.47
N ASP A 39 34.66 -9.49 -17.67
CA ASP A 39 33.63 -9.14 -18.66
C ASP A 39 34.26 -8.67 -20.01
N ASP A 40 35.05 -9.56 -20.65
CA ASP A 40 35.95 -9.25 -21.78
C ASP A 40 35.27 -8.76 -23.09
N GLU A 41 33.93 -8.65 -23.16
CA GLU A 41 33.19 -8.33 -24.39
C GLU A 41 32.84 -6.83 -24.61
N GLU A 42 32.91 -5.94 -23.59
CA GLU A 42 32.51 -4.51 -23.73
C GLU A 42 33.67 -3.48 -23.71
N ALA A 43 34.94 -3.91 -23.56
CA ALA A 43 36.06 -3.03 -23.18
C ALA A 43 36.98 -2.58 -24.35
N THR A 44 36.51 -1.74 -25.27
CA THR A 44 37.36 -1.10 -26.32
C THR A 44 37.49 0.43 -26.24
N TYR A 45 36.78 1.11 -25.34
CA TYR A 45 36.87 2.56 -25.15
C TYR A 45 37.20 2.93 -23.69
N VAL A 46 38.39 3.51 -23.49
CA VAL A 46 38.88 4.12 -22.25
C VAL A 46 39.00 5.63 -22.48
N THR A 47 38.40 6.44 -21.61
CA THR A 47 38.46 7.90 -21.75
C THR A 47 39.82 8.41 -21.27
N PRO A 48 40.48 9.34 -21.99
CA PRO A 48 41.73 9.95 -21.54
C PRO A 48 41.60 10.62 -20.17
N TYR A 49 42.73 10.78 -19.52
CA TYR A 49 42.81 11.31 -18.16
C TYR A 49 42.26 12.75 -17.99
N GLY A 50 42.61 13.66 -18.91
CA GLY A 50 42.43 15.10 -18.75
C GLY A 50 40.98 15.65 -18.61
N PRO A 51 40.01 15.29 -19.48
CA PRO A 51 38.82 16.12 -19.71
C PRO A 51 37.88 16.35 -18.52
N ILE A 52 37.94 15.52 -17.48
CA ILE A 52 36.99 15.54 -16.35
C ILE A 52 37.62 16.16 -15.09
N VAL A 53 38.95 16.27 -15.01
CA VAL A 53 39.68 16.51 -13.74
C VAL A 53 40.39 17.87 -13.67
N GLU A 54 40.49 18.57 -14.80
CA GLU A 54 40.99 19.96 -14.86
C GLU A 54 40.19 20.93 -13.97
N ASN A 55 38.91 20.62 -13.73
CA ASN A 55 38.00 21.43 -12.92
C ASN A 55 38.17 21.23 -11.39
N LEU A 56 39.00 20.29 -10.93
CA LEU A 56 39.27 20.14 -9.49
C LEU A 56 40.18 21.28 -8.99
N ARG A 57 39.62 22.26 -8.28
CA ARG A 57 40.37 23.40 -7.73
C ARG A 57 40.60 23.27 -6.22
N THR A 58 41.68 23.90 -5.75
CA THR A 58 41.91 24.14 -4.33
C THR A 58 40.85 25.11 -3.80
N GLN A 59 40.45 24.93 -2.55
CA GLN A 59 39.45 25.77 -1.90
C GLN A 59 39.93 26.15 -0.50
N ASN A 60 39.78 27.42 -0.14
CA ASN A 60 40.00 27.89 1.23
C ASN A 60 38.65 28.15 1.92
N SER A 61 38.64 28.07 3.25
CA SER A 61 37.40 28.18 4.05
C SER A 61 36.65 29.49 3.78
N ARG A 62 37.36 30.62 3.68
CA ARG A 62 36.76 31.94 3.37
C ARG A 62 36.04 31.98 2.02
N ALA A 63 36.63 31.38 0.98
CA ALA A 63 36.02 31.30 -0.35
C ALA A 63 34.78 30.38 -0.37
N ARG A 64 34.78 29.30 0.43
CA ARG A 64 33.61 28.44 0.64
C ARG A 64 32.49 29.17 1.37
N SER A 65 32.80 29.88 2.46
CA SER A 65 31.82 30.70 3.20
C SER A 65 31.16 31.73 2.29
N ALA A 66 31.95 32.50 1.53
CA ALA A 66 31.43 33.50 0.59
C ALA A 66 30.61 32.89 -0.57
N ALA A 67 30.87 31.63 -0.95
CA ALA A 67 30.03 30.93 -1.92
C ALA A 67 28.71 30.45 -1.28
N ALA A 68 28.74 30.00 -0.03
CA ALA A 68 27.54 29.64 0.74
C ALA A 68 26.65 30.85 1.02
N GLU A 69 27.21 32.00 1.36
CA GLU A 69 26.47 33.27 1.50
C GLU A 69 25.66 33.59 0.22
N LEU A 70 26.29 33.50 -0.96
CA LEU A 70 25.60 33.70 -2.24
C LEU A 70 24.49 32.67 -2.52
N VAL A 71 24.66 31.42 -2.09
CA VAL A 71 23.62 30.37 -2.19
C VAL A 71 22.45 30.67 -1.25
N THR A 72 22.72 31.11 -0.02
CA THR A 72 21.73 31.55 0.97
C THR A 72 20.92 32.74 0.42
N GLU A 73 21.60 33.78 -0.08
CA GLU A 73 20.95 34.99 -0.64
C GLU A 73 20.09 34.68 -1.87
N ALA A 74 20.58 33.86 -2.81
CA ALA A 74 19.88 33.60 -4.07
C ALA A 74 18.68 32.64 -3.94
N PHE A 75 18.73 31.71 -2.97
CA PHE A 75 17.77 30.60 -2.90
C PHE A 75 17.03 30.48 -1.56
N GLY A 76 17.38 31.27 -0.54
CA GLY A 76 16.74 31.24 0.78
C GLY A 76 17.13 30.03 1.63
N LEU A 77 18.14 29.26 1.22
CA LEU A 77 18.58 28.07 1.94
C LEU A 77 19.30 28.44 3.24
N HIS A 78 19.10 27.64 4.29
CA HIS A 78 19.83 27.81 5.54
C HIS A 78 21.34 27.59 5.33
N THR A 79 22.17 28.34 6.07
CA THR A 79 23.64 28.40 5.88
C THR A 79 24.32 27.03 5.89
N PHE A 80 23.80 26.06 6.66
CA PHE A 80 24.31 24.67 6.66
C PHE A 80 24.13 23.96 5.31
N ASP A 81 22.99 24.14 4.66
CA ASP A 81 22.67 23.53 3.36
C ASP A 81 23.45 24.23 2.24
N ALA A 82 23.57 25.55 2.34
CA ALA A 82 24.40 26.35 1.45
C ALA A 82 25.90 25.98 1.54
N LEU A 83 26.42 25.75 2.75
CA LEU A 83 27.76 25.22 2.97
C LEU A 83 27.92 23.78 2.43
N THR A 84 26.88 22.96 2.51
CA THR A 84 26.86 21.61 1.92
C THR A 84 27.02 21.69 0.39
N ILE A 85 26.29 22.58 -0.29
CA ILE A 85 26.45 22.85 -1.72
C ILE A 85 27.87 23.36 -2.02
N ALA A 86 28.36 24.36 -1.26
CA ALA A 86 29.66 24.97 -1.49
C ALA A 86 30.85 24.00 -1.31
N ARG A 87 30.84 23.16 -0.27
CA ARG A 87 31.86 22.10 -0.06
C ARG A 87 31.85 21.05 -1.17
N SER A 88 30.68 20.80 -1.76
CA SER A 88 30.50 19.77 -2.79
C SER A 88 30.98 20.21 -4.19
N ALA A 89 31.27 21.49 -4.42
CA ALA A 89 31.81 21.97 -5.68
C ALA A 89 33.25 21.51 -5.94
N ALA A 90 33.56 21.16 -7.18
CA ALA A 90 34.92 21.02 -7.69
C ALA A 90 35.59 22.41 -7.85
N ASP A 91 34.89 23.35 -8.48
CA ASP A 91 35.30 24.76 -8.66
C ASP A 91 34.23 25.72 -8.10
N LEU A 92 34.64 26.61 -7.19
CA LEU A 92 33.74 27.64 -6.60
C LEU A 92 33.39 28.75 -7.59
N THR A 93 34.16 28.92 -8.67
CA THR A 93 33.90 29.89 -9.73
C THR A 93 32.70 29.45 -10.56
N GLN A 94 32.71 28.19 -10.99
CA GLN A 94 31.60 27.55 -11.70
C GLN A 94 30.32 27.56 -10.84
N LEU A 95 30.42 27.28 -9.53
CA LEU A 95 29.27 27.41 -8.61
C LEU A 95 28.71 28.85 -8.60
N LYS A 96 29.56 29.89 -8.51
CA LYS A 96 29.12 31.29 -8.53
C LYS A 96 28.44 31.69 -9.84
N GLU A 97 28.84 31.12 -10.96
CA GLU A 97 28.18 31.31 -12.26
C GLU A 97 26.84 30.55 -12.32
N ALA A 98 26.79 29.34 -11.77
CA ALA A 98 25.58 28.52 -11.71
C ALA A 98 24.48 29.15 -10.83
N ILE A 99 24.84 29.77 -9.69
CA ILE A 99 23.92 30.51 -8.82
C ILE A 99 23.19 31.62 -9.58
N ARG A 100 23.88 32.31 -10.51
CA ARG A 100 23.30 33.39 -11.33
C ARG A 100 22.38 32.89 -12.45
N ASN A 101 22.47 31.61 -12.81
CA ASN A 101 21.76 31.02 -13.95
C ASN A 101 20.99 29.74 -13.55
N PRO A 102 20.10 29.80 -12.54
CA PRO A 102 19.31 28.65 -12.13
C PRO A 102 18.36 28.23 -13.26
N ARG A 103 18.32 26.93 -13.52
CA ARG A 103 17.45 26.32 -14.54
C ARG A 103 16.20 25.75 -13.90
N GLN A 104 15.17 25.57 -14.71
CA GLN A 104 13.95 24.87 -14.31
C GLN A 104 13.71 23.68 -15.25
N ARG A 105 13.19 22.58 -14.69
CA ARG A 105 12.75 21.41 -15.45
C ARG A 105 11.47 20.84 -14.86
N ARG A 106 10.53 20.49 -15.73
CA ARG A 106 9.26 19.86 -15.35
C ARG A 106 9.43 18.34 -15.21
N TYR A 107 8.88 17.79 -14.15
CA TYR A 107 8.74 16.35 -13.91
C TYR A 107 7.29 16.08 -13.52
N GLY A 108 6.51 15.49 -14.43
CA GLY A 108 5.07 15.29 -14.24
C GLY A 108 4.31 16.60 -13.94
N LYS A 109 3.81 16.72 -12.69
CA LYS A 109 3.11 17.92 -12.17
C LYS A 109 3.99 18.91 -11.41
N TYR A 110 5.28 18.60 -11.21
CA TYR A 110 6.20 19.43 -10.46
C TYR A 110 7.17 20.17 -11.38
N ILE A 111 7.59 21.35 -10.96
CA ILE A 111 8.70 22.12 -11.55
C ILE A 111 9.84 22.12 -10.53
N VAL A 112 11.03 21.72 -10.97
CA VAL A 112 12.23 21.67 -10.14
C VAL A 112 13.19 22.76 -10.60
N ARG A 113 13.63 23.62 -9.68
CA ARG A 113 14.68 24.61 -9.90
C ARG A 113 16.02 24.03 -9.45
N TYR A 114 17.02 24.07 -10.31
CA TYR A 114 18.34 23.49 -10.05
C TYR A 114 19.46 24.36 -10.62
N ILE A 115 20.67 24.15 -10.13
CA ILE A 115 21.91 24.75 -10.65
C ILE A 115 22.81 23.65 -11.22
N GLU A 116 23.59 23.97 -12.26
CA GLU A 116 24.52 23.04 -12.91
C GLU A 116 25.97 23.41 -12.63
N PHE A 117 26.71 22.55 -11.92
CA PHE A 117 28.15 22.69 -11.70
C PHE A 117 28.79 21.32 -11.43
N ASP A 118 30.11 21.25 -11.44
CA ASP A 118 30.86 20.01 -11.25
C ASP A 118 30.96 19.70 -9.75
N VAL A 119 30.52 18.49 -9.36
CA VAL A 119 30.42 18.07 -7.96
C VAL A 119 31.45 16.98 -7.66
N VAL A 120 32.15 17.10 -6.55
CA VAL A 120 33.10 16.06 -6.09
C VAL A 120 32.35 14.84 -5.55
N THR A 121 32.68 13.64 -6.05
CA THR A 121 31.84 12.44 -5.87
C THR A 121 31.83 11.91 -4.44
N TRP A 122 32.85 12.21 -3.65
CA TRP A 122 32.92 11.87 -2.21
C TRP A 122 32.03 12.75 -1.31
N ARG A 123 31.36 13.77 -1.87
CA ARG A 123 30.30 14.54 -1.19
C ARG A 123 28.89 14.13 -1.64
N ILE A 124 28.80 13.09 -2.48
CA ILE A 124 27.53 12.48 -2.92
C ILE A 124 27.35 11.15 -2.21
N LEU A 125 26.18 10.93 -1.59
CA LEU A 125 25.78 9.65 -1.02
C LEU A 125 24.90 8.87 -2.02
N PRO A 126 25.17 7.57 -2.29
CA PRO A 126 24.23 6.69 -2.97
C PRO A 126 22.95 6.64 -2.15
N SER A 127 21.85 7.06 -2.75
CA SER A 127 20.65 7.38 -1.99
C SER A 127 20.09 6.23 -1.15
N ILE A 128 19.82 6.55 0.12
CA ILE A 128 19.17 5.71 1.12
C ILE A 128 17.80 5.22 0.62
N GLU A 129 17.08 6.07 -0.12
CA GLU A 129 15.81 5.77 -0.78
C GLU A 129 15.92 5.43 -2.26
N ASN A 130 16.89 4.61 -2.66
CA ASN A 130 16.92 4.08 -4.02
C ASN A 130 15.69 3.20 -4.30
N ILE A 131 14.78 3.64 -5.17
CA ILE A 131 13.51 2.95 -5.44
C ILE A 131 13.67 1.60 -6.15
N ARG A 132 14.84 1.29 -6.74
CA ARG A 132 15.13 -0.05 -7.29
C ARG A 132 15.13 -1.13 -6.21
N PHE A 133 15.41 -0.74 -4.97
CA PHE A 133 15.35 -1.61 -3.80
C PHE A 133 13.99 -1.54 -3.10
N GLU A 134 12.97 -0.90 -3.70
CA GLU A 134 11.65 -0.83 -3.06
C GLU A 134 10.97 -2.20 -2.99
N GLY A 135 11.17 -3.09 -3.97
CA GLY A 135 10.76 -4.49 -3.86
C GLY A 135 11.48 -5.22 -2.72
N GLU A 136 12.81 -5.11 -2.62
CA GLU A 136 13.59 -5.72 -1.51
C GLU A 136 13.14 -5.17 -0.14
N ARG A 137 12.95 -3.85 0.00
CA ARG A 137 12.41 -3.22 1.22
C ARG A 137 10.98 -3.69 1.51
N ALA A 138 10.13 -3.79 0.50
CA ALA A 138 8.75 -4.22 0.63
C ALA A 138 8.59 -5.71 1.01
N TRP A 139 9.68 -6.49 0.97
CA TRP A 139 9.79 -7.86 1.48
C TRP A 139 10.63 -7.98 2.78
N SER A 140 11.28 -6.90 3.22
CA SER A 140 12.12 -6.90 4.42
C SER A 140 11.29 -6.47 5.64
N PRO A 141 11.32 -7.20 6.77
CA PRO A 141 10.66 -6.74 7.98
C PRO A 141 11.38 -5.50 8.56
N GLY A 142 10.62 -4.60 9.19
CA GLY A 142 11.11 -3.38 9.83
C GLY A 142 10.96 -2.10 8.99
N LYS A 143 10.81 -0.96 9.66
CA LYS A 143 10.77 0.37 9.04
C LYS A 143 12.08 0.67 8.32
N ALA A 144 12.03 0.69 6.98
CA ALA A 144 13.16 1.10 6.16
C ALA A 144 13.57 2.55 6.46
N ALA A 145 14.86 2.87 6.30
CA ALA A 145 15.33 4.25 6.33
C ALA A 145 14.66 5.07 5.22
N ARG A 146 14.01 6.18 5.60
CA ARG A 146 13.26 7.08 4.71
C ARG A 146 13.60 8.53 5.00
N TYR A 147 13.68 9.33 3.94
CA TYR A 147 13.80 10.77 4.09
C TYR A 147 12.46 11.40 4.48
N GLY A 148 12.49 12.33 5.43
CA GLY A 148 11.50 13.40 5.53
C GLY A 148 11.94 14.63 4.74
N ALA A 149 11.22 15.73 4.93
CA ALA A 149 11.63 17.08 4.53
C ALA A 149 11.97 17.92 5.76
N LEU A 150 12.73 19.00 5.58
CA LEU A 150 13.00 19.96 6.65
C LEU A 150 11.74 20.76 7.03
N SER A 151 11.14 21.40 6.03
CA SER A 151 9.88 22.14 6.14
C SER A 151 9.15 22.07 4.79
N THR A 152 7.85 22.38 4.78
CA THR A 152 7.12 22.62 3.53
C THR A 152 7.73 23.80 2.75
N GLY A 153 8.05 23.59 1.48
CA GLY A 153 8.71 24.57 0.62
C GLY A 153 10.24 24.47 0.56
N ASP A 154 10.90 23.87 1.57
CA ASP A 154 12.36 23.73 1.57
C ASP A 154 12.83 22.56 0.70
N PRO A 155 13.76 22.75 -0.26
CA PRO A 155 14.28 21.70 -1.15
C PRO A 155 15.36 20.84 -0.45
N VAL A 156 15.13 20.49 0.82
CA VAL A 156 16.09 19.82 1.69
C VAL A 156 15.46 18.56 2.28
N LEU A 157 16.08 17.41 2.00
CA LEU A 157 15.73 16.13 2.60
C LEU A 157 16.28 16.06 4.03
N THR A 158 15.57 15.40 4.93
CA THR A 158 16.01 15.11 6.29
C THR A 158 16.00 13.60 6.53
N LEU A 159 16.94 13.08 7.30
CA LEU A 159 16.86 11.73 7.87
C LEU A 159 17.23 11.83 9.34
N ASP A 160 16.45 11.17 10.18
CA ASP A 160 16.77 10.92 11.58
C ASP A 160 16.75 9.40 11.79
N TYR A 161 17.85 8.82 12.27
CA TYR A 161 18.04 7.37 12.31
C TYR A 161 19.06 6.95 13.38
N ASP A 162 18.59 6.28 14.44
CA ASP A 162 19.42 5.91 15.59
C ASP A 162 20.41 4.77 15.28
N ASP A 163 19.98 3.75 14.52
CA ASP A 163 20.80 2.57 14.22
C ASP A 163 21.73 2.81 13.02
N VAL A 164 22.80 3.56 13.29
CA VAL A 164 23.83 3.93 12.31
C VAL A 164 24.51 2.72 11.67
N GLU A 165 24.67 1.61 12.42
CA GLU A 165 25.33 0.40 11.93
C GLU A 165 24.44 -0.36 10.92
N ALA A 166 23.15 -0.52 11.21
CA ALA A 166 22.20 -1.13 10.28
C ALA A 166 22.04 -0.29 8.99
N LEU A 167 21.93 1.04 9.11
CA LEU A 167 21.86 1.93 7.94
C LEU A 167 23.09 1.78 7.04
N THR A 168 24.28 1.85 7.64
CA THR A 168 25.56 1.74 6.94
C THR A 168 25.72 0.37 6.28
N THR A 169 25.34 -0.70 6.98
CA THR A 169 25.37 -2.07 6.46
C THR A 169 24.40 -2.27 5.30
N ALA A 170 23.19 -1.72 5.39
CA ALA A 170 22.20 -1.75 4.31
C ALA A 170 22.68 -1.00 3.05
N LEU A 171 23.24 0.20 3.21
CA LEU A 171 23.83 0.98 2.12
C LEU A 171 24.99 0.24 1.43
N LYS A 172 25.89 -0.38 2.22
CA LYS A 172 26.99 -1.21 1.69
C LYS A 172 26.46 -2.44 0.95
N LYS A 173 25.42 -3.10 1.45
CA LYS A 173 24.75 -4.23 0.77
C LYS A 173 24.18 -3.78 -0.59
N GLN A 174 23.40 -2.70 -0.63
CA GLN A 174 22.84 -2.15 -1.87
C GLN A 174 23.93 -1.75 -2.87
N THR A 175 25.00 -1.10 -2.40
CA THR A 175 26.17 -0.70 -3.21
C THR A 175 26.85 -1.91 -3.85
N ARG A 176 27.03 -3.02 -3.12
CA ARG A 176 27.56 -4.28 -3.66
C ARG A 176 26.64 -4.90 -4.71
N VAL A 177 25.31 -4.89 -4.48
CA VAL A 177 24.33 -5.42 -5.45
C VAL A 177 24.31 -4.59 -6.73
N ILE A 178 24.38 -3.26 -6.64
CA ILE A 178 24.50 -2.38 -7.81
C ILE A 178 25.78 -2.71 -8.59
N TRP A 179 26.94 -2.74 -7.93
CA TRP A 179 28.23 -3.03 -8.58
C TRP A 179 28.24 -4.37 -9.31
N ALA A 180 27.73 -5.43 -8.67
CA ALA A 180 27.69 -6.76 -9.25
C ALA A 180 26.75 -6.89 -10.47
N LYS A 181 25.60 -6.20 -10.46
CA LYS A 181 24.53 -6.38 -11.46
C LYS A 181 24.49 -5.31 -12.57
N ASN A 182 25.32 -4.27 -12.53
CA ASN A 182 25.14 -3.08 -13.39
C ASN A 182 26.42 -2.71 -14.17
N SER A 183 26.47 -3.07 -15.46
CA SER A 183 27.60 -2.77 -16.36
C SER A 183 27.93 -1.26 -16.45
N HIS A 184 26.92 -0.38 -16.42
CA HIS A 184 27.15 1.06 -16.40
C HIS A 184 27.86 1.55 -15.13
N SER A 185 27.72 0.86 -13.99
CA SER A 185 28.49 1.17 -12.77
C SER A 185 29.95 0.74 -12.95
N LYS A 186 30.17 -0.44 -13.53
CA LYS A 186 31.48 -0.99 -13.90
C LYS A 186 32.22 -0.10 -14.91
N SER A 187 31.52 0.58 -15.84
CA SER A 187 32.19 1.45 -16.82
C SER A 187 32.72 2.79 -16.25
N ILE A 188 32.25 3.25 -15.08
CA ILE A 188 32.63 4.57 -14.53
C ILE A 188 34.12 4.69 -14.22
N PRO A 189 34.80 3.73 -13.55
CA PRO A 189 36.26 3.78 -13.39
C PRO A 189 37.04 3.92 -14.69
N LEU A 190 36.55 3.36 -15.80
CA LEU A 190 37.23 3.35 -17.11
C LEU A 190 36.95 4.61 -17.95
N ARG A 191 35.74 5.18 -17.87
CA ARG A 191 35.30 6.29 -18.73
C ARG A 191 35.03 7.60 -18.01
N GLY A 192 34.91 7.58 -16.68
CA GLY A 192 34.35 8.67 -15.88
C GLY A 192 32.83 8.72 -15.93
N ILE A 193 32.24 9.76 -15.33
CA ILE A 193 30.80 10.00 -15.40
C ILE A 193 30.50 10.86 -16.63
N GLU A 194 30.00 10.25 -17.70
CA GLU A 194 29.65 10.94 -18.96
C GLU A 194 28.33 11.72 -18.87
N ASN A 195 27.37 11.24 -18.07
CA ASN A 195 26.03 11.82 -17.93
C ASN A 195 25.80 12.35 -16.50
N SER A 196 25.47 13.64 -16.38
CA SER A 196 25.17 14.32 -15.10
C SER A 196 24.07 13.61 -14.30
N GLY A 197 24.21 13.57 -12.96
CA GLY A 197 23.14 13.18 -12.04
C GLY A 197 22.28 14.35 -11.56
N LEU A 198 21.08 14.04 -11.08
CA LEU A 198 20.23 14.96 -10.31
C LEU A 198 20.46 14.70 -8.82
N LEU A 199 20.76 15.75 -8.05
CA LEU A 199 21.18 15.67 -6.65
C LEU A 199 20.28 16.52 -5.75
N SER A 200 19.91 15.98 -4.59
CA SER A 200 19.15 16.71 -3.55
C SER A 200 20.02 17.02 -2.35
N VAL A 201 19.89 18.22 -1.75
CA VAL A 201 20.56 18.52 -0.48
C VAL A 201 19.89 17.71 0.63
N SER A 202 20.70 17.09 1.49
CA SER A 202 20.22 16.21 2.57
C SER A 202 20.93 16.50 3.89
N ARG A 203 20.15 16.53 4.97
CA ARG A 203 20.60 16.60 6.37
C ARG A 203 20.37 15.25 7.04
N LEU A 204 21.43 14.65 7.59
CA LEU A 204 21.35 13.37 8.28
C LEU A 204 21.70 13.55 9.76
N SER A 205 20.76 13.19 10.63
CA SER A 205 20.93 12.98 12.06
C SER A 205 21.06 11.47 12.26
N LEU A 206 22.23 11.00 12.72
CA LEU A 206 22.60 9.59 12.75
C LEU A 206 23.10 9.21 14.13
N GLY A 207 22.20 8.75 15.01
CA GLY A 207 22.48 8.56 16.44
C GLY A 207 23.04 9.83 17.09
N ASP A 208 23.96 9.67 18.06
CA ASP A 208 24.61 10.79 18.78
C ASP A 208 25.58 11.64 17.92
N ASN A 209 25.67 11.44 16.60
CA ASN A 209 26.61 12.18 15.75
C ASN A 209 26.13 13.60 15.46
N GLN A 210 27.09 14.50 15.17
CA GLN A 210 26.77 15.83 14.65
C GLN A 210 26.03 15.74 13.31
N LEU A 211 25.15 16.72 13.05
CA LEU A 211 24.38 16.82 11.81
C LEU A 211 25.28 16.75 10.57
N ILE A 212 25.03 15.79 9.70
CA ILE A 212 25.79 15.56 8.46
C ILE A 212 25.06 16.22 7.29
N GLY A 213 25.77 17.03 6.51
CA GLY A 213 25.27 17.68 5.29
C GLY A 213 25.85 17.01 4.04
N ILE A 214 25.00 16.50 3.15
CA ILE A 214 25.44 15.74 1.97
C ILE A 214 24.53 15.95 0.76
N LEU A 215 25.01 15.58 -0.43
CA LEU A 215 24.17 15.50 -1.63
C LEU A 215 23.68 14.06 -1.83
N ASP A 216 22.36 13.85 -1.84
CA ASP A 216 21.72 12.57 -2.16
C ASP A 216 21.68 12.37 -3.68
N ALA A 217 22.15 11.22 -4.16
CA ALA A 217 22.02 10.79 -5.54
C ALA A 217 20.56 10.46 -5.90
N THR A 218 19.78 11.50 -6.19
CA THR A 218 18.35 11.41 -6.54
C THR A 218 18.13 10.73 -7.90
N ASP A 219 18.98 11.03 -8.89
CA ASP A 219 19.26 10.14 -10.04
C ASP A 219 20.76 9.80 -10.05
N GLY A 220 21.16 8.74 -10.76
CA GLY A 220 22.56 8.41 -10.96
C GLY A 220 23.18 7.60 -9.82
N PHE A 221 22.37 6.81 -9.09
CA PHE A 221 22.81 5.87 -8.06
C PHE A 221 23.99 5.00 -8.53
N SER A 222 23.88 4.38 -9.72
CA SER A 222 24.93 3.58 -10.36
C SER A 222 26.19 4.38 -10.67
N ARG A 223 26.05 5.63 -11.11
CA ARG A 223 27.16 6.54 -11.39
C ARG A 223 27.94 6.85 -10.11
N THR A 224 27.22 7.11 -9.02
CA THR A 224 27.79 7.36 -7.68
C THR A 224 28.50 6.12 -7.13
N VAL A 225 27.88 4.93 -7.23
CA VAL A 225 28.51 3.66 -6.82
C VAL A 225 29.76 3.36 -7.63
N GLY A 226 29.71 3.49 -8.96
CA GLY A 226 30.86 3.27 -9.83
C GLY A 226 32.00 4.26 -9.55
N ALA A 227 31.66 5.53 -9.29
CA ALA A 227 32.63 6.55 -8.91
C ALA A 227 33.27 6.28 -7.54
N HIS A 228 32.48 5.88 -6.53
CA HIS A 228 33.01 5.50 -5.22
C HIS A 228 33.99 4.33 -5.33
N LYS A 229 33.68 3.31 -6.15
CA LYS A 229 34.60 2.20 -6.43
C LYS A 229 35.87 2.65 -7.16
N GLY A 230 35.76 3.48 -8.19
CA GLY A 230 36.92 3.99 -8.92
C GLY A 230 37.81 4.91 -8.09
N SER A 231 37.23 5.80 -7.28
CA SER A 231 37.95 6.70 -6.37
C SER A 231 38.44 6.04 -5.07
N GLY A 232 38.05 4.79 -4.81
CA GLY A 232 38.41 4.03 -3.61
C GLY A 232 37.82 4.62 -2.32
N VAL A 233 36.60 5.13 -2.40
CA VAL A 233 35.80 5.73 -1.32
C VAL A 233 34.69 4.74 -0.91
N ASP A 234 34.47 4.53 0.38
CA ASP A 234 33.34 3.73 0.90
C ASP A 234 32.28 4.63 1.58
N ILE A 235 31.13 4.04 1.91
CA ILE A 235 30.00 4.73 2.56
C ILE A 235 30.43 5.40 3.88
N ASP A 236 31.34 4.77 4.66
CA ASP A 236 31.84 5.31 5.93
C ASP A 236 32.68 6.57 5.73
N ASP A 237 33.43 6.64 4.62
CA ASP A 237 34.23 7.82 4.30
C ASP A 237 33.31 9.00 4.00
N VAL A 238 32.24 8.75 3.26
CA VAL A 238 31.24 9.76 2.85
C VAL A 238 30.40 10.23 4.03
N LEU A 239 29.92 9.32 4.88
CA LEU A 239 29.10 9.67 6.04
C LEU A 239 29.91 10.30 7.18
N PHE A 240 31.14 9.85 7.43
CA PHE A 240 31.90 10.23 8.63
C PHE A 240 33.27 10.85 8.31
N ALA A 241 34.17 10.12 7.63
CA ALA A 241 35.58 10.50 7.57
C ALA A 241 35.84 11.80 6.78
N LEU A 242 35.07 12.06 5.73
CA LEU A 242 35.17 13.22 4.83
C LEU A 242 34.17 14.33 5.20
N GLN A 243 33.56 14.25 6.38
CA GLN A 243 32.86 15.38 6.99
C GLN A 243 33.82 16.34 7.70
N ASP A 244 34.95 15.84 8.22
CA ASP A 244 36.06 16.66 8.69
C ASP A 244 36.69 17.47 7.55
N GLU A 245 36.83 18.79 7.76
CA GLU A 245 37.32 19.73 6.74
C GLU A 245 38.79 19.47 6.40
N ALA A 246 39.62 19.03 7.35
CA ALA A 246 41.03 18.77 7.12
C ALA A 246 41.25 17.47 6.30
N MET A 247 40.49 16.41 6.59
CA MET A 247 40.50 15.17 5.80
C MET A 247 39.95 15.39 4.38
N GLU A 248 38.85 16.13 4.22
CA GLU A 248 38.31 16.48 2.89
C GLU A 248 39.32 17.30 2.07
N ASN A 249 39.91 18.35 2.67
CA ASN A 249 40.90 19.18 2.00
C ASN A 249 42.16 18.39 1.63
N ARG A 250 42.58 17.43 2.47
CA ARG A 250 43.71 16.55 2.18
C ARG A 250 43.44 15.67 0.96
N LEU A 251 42.31 14.96 0.92
CA LEU A 251 41.92 14.15 -0.24
C LEU A 251 41.88 15.00 -1.52
N ARG A 252 41.32 16.21 -1.46
CA ARG A 252 41.27 17.16 -2.57
C ARG A 252 42.67 17.56 -3.05
N LEU A 253 43.59 17.85 -2.13
CA LEU A 253 44.99 18.19 -2.45
C LEU A 253 45.77 16.99 -3.01
N ASP A 254 45.58 15.79 -2.45
CA ASP A 254 46.21 14.56 -2.92
C ASP A 254 45.76 14.24 -4.37
N LEU A 255 44.48 14.44 -4.70
CA LEU A 255 43.95 14.29 -6.07
C LEU A 255 44.45 15.37 -7.04
N ILE A 256 44.61 16.62 -6.58
CA ILE A 256 45.22 17.70 -7.38
C ILE A 256 46.70 17.41 -7.65
N ALA A 257 47.45 16.98 -6.63
CA ALA A 257 48.85 16.59 -6.79
C ALA A 257 49.00 15.38 -7.73
N LEU A 258 48.06 14.43 -7.68
CA LEU A 258 47.99 13.30 -8.59
C LEU A 258 47.60 13.72 -10.02
N ARG A 259 46.79 14.77 -10.24
CA ARG A 259 46.60 15.36 -11.58
C ARG A 259 47.89 15.96 -12.11
N ASP A 260 48.49 16.85 -11.32
CA ASP A 260 49.50 17.78 -11.82
C ASP A 260 50.90 17.13 -11.92
N ASN A 261 51.15 16.03 -11.19
CA ASN A 261 52.49 15.42 -11.05
C ASN A 261 52.55 13.92 -11.37
N PHE A 262 51.49 13.28 -11.89
CA PHE A 262 51.55 11.84 -12.19
C PHE A 262 52.41 11.55 -13.43
N THR A 263 53.58 10.97 -13.20
CA THR A 263 54.58 10.60 -14.24
C THR A 263 54.66 9.10 -14.52
N GLY A 264 53.70 8.30 -14.02
CA GLY A 264 53.68 6.85 -14.23
C GLY A 264 53.19 6.44 -15.63
N ASP A 265 53.54 5.22 -16.05
CA ASP A 265 53.01 4.65 -17.30
C ASP A 265 51.50 4.40 -17.16
N LEU A 266 50.70 5.07 -17.99
CA LEU A 266 49.25 4.90 -18.03
C LEU A 266 48.80 3.50 -18.44
N LYS A 267 49.68 2.68 -19.04
CA LYS A 267 49.40 1.27 -19.36
C LYS A 267 49.73 0.32 -18.21
N SER A 268 50.40 0.79 -17.15
CA SER A 268 50.65 0.01 -15.94
C SER A 268 49.36 -0.14 -15.09
N PRO A 269 49.21 -1.22 -14.30
CA PRO A 269 48.13 -1.35 -13.34
C PRO A 269 48.04 -0.16 -12.37
N GLU A 270 49.17 0.39 -11.95
CA GLU A 270 49.28 1.54 -11.04
C GLU A 270 48.80 2.83 -11.72
N GLY A 271 49.14 3.03 -13.00
CA GLY A 271 48.68 4.17 -13.80
C GLY A 271 47.19 4.14 -14.08
N GLU A 272 46.64 2.98 -14.40
CA GLU A 272 45.19 2.84 -14.60
C GLU A 272 44.42 3.01 -13.28
N ARG A 273 44.97 2.61 -12.13
CA ARG A 273 44.39 2.95 -10.80
C ARG A 273 44.37 4.47 -10.56
N ALA A 274 45.46 5.16 -10.86
CA ALA A 274 45.52 6.61 -10.71
C ALA A 274 44.50 7.31 -11.62
N ALA A 275 44.46 6.92 -12.91
CA ALA A 275 43.51 7.45 -13.88
C ALA A 275 42.05 7.18 -13.47
N ALA A 276 41.73 5.96 -13.03
CA ALA A 276 40.40 5.58 -12.56
C ALA A 276 39.95 6.40 -11.35
N ARG A 277 40.86 6.64 -10.39
CA ARG A 277 40.58 7.44 -9.19
C ARG A 277 40.10 8.84 -9.53
N LEU A 278 40.75 9.42 -10.51
CA LEU A 278 40.56 10.81 -10.92
C LEU A 278 39.39 10.96 -11.90
N ARG A 279 39.23 10.07 -12.90
CA ARG A 279 38.01 10.01 -13.76
C ARG A 279 36.72 9.87 -12.93
N SER A 280 36.83 9.20 -11.78
CA SER A 280 35.74 8.98 -10.83
C SER A 280 35.56 10.11 -9.80
N SER A 281 36.48 11.07 -9.73
CA SER A 281 36.53 12.09 -8.66
C SER A 281 35.46 13.19 -8.77
N ILE A 282 34.95 13.44 -9.98
CA ILE A 282 34.01 14.50 -10.30
C ILE A 282 32.80 13.91 -11.06
N MET A 283 31.61 14.35 -10.67
CA MET A 283 30.40 14.27 -11.48
C MET A 283 30.25 15.59 -12.24
N PRO A 284 30.55 15.64 -13.56
CA PRO A 284 30.52 16.88 -14.32
C PRO A 284 29.08 17.35 -14.51
N ARG A 285 28.88 18.68 -14.43
CA ARG A 285 27.60 19.37 -14.64
C ARG A 285 26.42 18.76 -13.87
N ALA A 286 26.65 18.30 -12.64
CA ALA A 286 25.62 17.76 -11.79
C ALA A 286 24.50 18.79 -11.54
N GLN A 287 23.25 18.32 -11.54
CA GLN A 287 22.06 19.15 -11.36
C GLN A 287 21.68 19.15 -9.88
N VAL A 288 22.04 20.19 -9.12
CA VAL A 288 21.71 20.28 -7.69
C VAL A 288 20.40 21.05 -7.51
N ILE A 289 19.41 20.42 -6.88
CA ILE A 289 18.09 21.02 -6.63
C ILE A 289 18.20 22.14 -5.58
N VAL A 290 17.65 23.32 -5.91
CA VAL A 290 17.62 24.54 -5.07
C VAL A 290 16.23 25.19 -5.04
N GLY A 291 15.19 24.40 -5.28
CA GLY A 291 13.79 24.81 -5.17
C GLY A 291 12.85 23.89 -5.95
N TYR A 292 11.57 23.89 -5.59
CA TYR A 292 10.54 23.16 -6.31
C TYR A 292 9.20 23.90 -6.25
N GLY A 293 8.27 23.51 -7.11
CA GLY A 293 6.92 24.05 -7.19
C GLY A 293 5.98 23.13 -7.96
N THR A 294 4.71 23.51 -8.07
CA THR A 294 3.72 22.86 -8.94
C THR A 294 3.64 23.53 -10.30
N VAL A 295 3.21 22.78 -11.32
CA VAL A 295 2.86 23.34 -12.64
C VAL A 295 1.52 24.08 -12.60
N ASP A 296 0.60 23.65 -11.73
CA ASP A 296 -0.68 24.32 -11.51
C ASP A 296 -0.53 25.46 -10.48
N PRO A 297 -0.83 26.72 -10.83
CA PRO A 297 -0.80 27.84 -9.90
C PRO A 297 -1.79 27.70 -8.74
N ALA A 298 -2.90 26.97 -8.91
CA ALA A 298 -3.88 26.76 -7.85
C ALA A 298 -3.35 25.82 -6.74
N GLU A 299 -2.43 24.91 -7.06
CA GLU A 299 -1.76 24.04 -6.07
C GLU A 299 -0.61 24.76 -5.33
N SER A 300 -0.20 25.97 -5.74
CA SER A 300 0.99 26.66 -5.21
C SER A 300 0.92 27.02 -3.72
N ASN A 301 -0.28 27.22 -3.17
CA ASN A 301 -0.50 27.50 -1.75
C ASN A 301 -0.45 26.24 -0.85
N GLN A 302 -0.34 25.04 -1.43
CA GLN A 302 -0.27 23.76 -0.73
C GLN A 302 0.82 22.86 -1.35
N LEU A 303 2.06 23.37 -1.40
CA LEU A 303 3.20 22.55 -1.81
C LEU A 303 3.33 21.32 -0.90
N PRO A 304 3.46 20.10 -1.45
CA PRO A 304 3.71 18.92 -0.64
C PRO A 304 5.17 18.92 -0.12
N PRO A 305 5.47 18.20 0.98
CA PRO A 305 6.83 18.01 1.49
C PRO A 305 7.82 17.51 0.41
N PHE A 306 9.07 17.97 0.50
CA PHE A 306 10.05 17.76 -0.56
C PHE A 306 10.44 16.29 -0.78
N ASP A 307 10.39 15.44 0.26
CA ASP A 307 10.59 13.99 0.12
C ASP A 307 9.53 13.33 -0.77
N SER A 308 8.27 13.77 -0.68
CA SER A 308 7.18 13.31 -1.55
C SER A 308 7.39 13.76 -3.00
N VAL A 309 7.82 15.01 -3.20
CA VAL A 309 8.18 15.55 -4.51
C VAL A 309 9.37 14.79 -5.10
N ARG A 310 10.41 14.54 -4.30
CA ARG A 310 11.61 13.78 -4.66
C ARG A 310 11.25 12.35 -5.08
N ARG A 311 10.46 11.61 -4.30
CA ARG A 311 10.00 10.26 -4.70
C ARG A 311 9.20 10.29 -6.01
N SER A 312 8.37 11.31 -6.21
CA SER A 312 7.62 11.51 -7.46
C SER A 312 8.54 11.76 -8.66
N ILE A 313 9.59 12.59 -8.50
CA ILE A 313 10.61 12.84 -9.53
C ILE A 313 11.33 11.54 -9.89
N VAL A 314 11.84 10.80 -8.89
CA VAL A 314 12.57 9.54 -9.12
C VAL A 314 11.69 8.48 -9.77
N GLY A 315 10.41 8.38 -9.38
CA GLY A 315 9.43 7.55 -10.06
C GLY A 315 9.21 7.94 -11.51
N HIS A 316 9.07 9.23 -11.81
CA HIS A 316 8.91 9.71 -13.19
C HIS A 316 10.15 9.44 -14.07
N ILE A 317 11.37 9.48 -13.50
CA ILE A 317 12.61 9.15 -14.20
C ILE A 317 12.76 7.63 -14.44
N HIS A 318 12.22 6.78 -13.57
CA HIS A 318 12.55 5.34 -13.56
C HIS A 318 11.38 4.34 -13.63
N LEU A 319 10.11 4.76 -13.68
CA LEU A 319 8.98 3.87 -14.00
C LEU A 319 8.70 3.78 -15.51
N GLU A 320 9.21 4.71 -16.32
CA GLU A 320 9.13 4.69 -17.79
C GLU A 320 10.46 4.48 -18.59
N PRO A 321 11.57 3.92 -18.05
CA PRO A 321 12.81 3.70 -18.79
C PRO A 321 12.78 2.40 -19.64
N PRO A 322 13.74 2.21 -20.56
CA PRO A 322 13.82 0.99 -21.39
C PRO A 322 14.04 -0.33 -20.60
N LEU A 323 14.48 -0.25 -19.35
CA LEU A 323 14.56 -1.41 -18.43
C LEU A 323 13.47 -1.29 -17.37
N LYS A 324 12.36 -2.01 -17.56
CA LYS A 324 11.26 -2.07 -16.60
C LYS A 324 11.76 -2.52 -15.22
N PHE A 325 11.17 -1.98 -14.16
CA PHE A 325 11.33 -2.56 -12.83
C PHE A 325 10.71 -3.96 -12.74
N GLU A 326 11.13 -4.72 -11.73
CA GLU A 326 10.42 -5.92 -11.32
C GLU A 326 9.00 -5.56 -10.87
N ASP A 327 7.99 -6.34 -11.28
CA ASP A 327 6.58 -6.16 -10.91
C ASP A 327 6.39 -5.74 -9.45
N THR A 328 7.05 -6.45 -8.52
CA THR A 328 6.86 -6.28 -7.08
C THR A 328 7.38 -4.93 -6.58
N THR A 329 8.43 -4.40 -7.21
CA THR A 329 8.90 -3.01 -6.98
C THR A 329 7.86 -2.00 -7.47
N GLU A 330 7.26 -2.23 -8.65
CA GLU A 330 6.25 -1.35 -9.24
C GLU A 330 4.94 -1.34 -8.43
N PHE A 331 4.43 -2.50 -8.01
CA PHE A 331 3.21 -2.60 -7.22
C PHE A 331 3.41 -2.04 -5.80
N ALA A 332 4.49 -2.40 -5.11
CA ALA A 332 4.77 -1.88 -3.77
C ALA A 332 4.92 -0.35 -3.74
N LEU A 333 5.67 0.24 -4.68
CA LEU A 333 5.87 1.69 -4.76
C LEU A 333 4.57 2.44 -5.03
N LYS A 334 3.76 1.97 -6.00
CA LYS A 334 2.45 2.59 -6.32
C LYS A 334 1.47 2.47 -5.16
N ALA A 335 1.38 1.32 -4.51
CA ALA A 335 0.48 1.10 -3.38
C ALA A 335 0.89 1.99 -2.20
N ARG A 336 2.18 2.02 -1.86
CA ARG A 336 2.74 2.88 -0.80
C ARG A 336 2.37 4.34 -1.00
N ILE A 337 2.64 4.90 -2.18
CA ILE A 337 2.41 6.32 -2.47
C ILE A 337 0.90 6.65 -2.48
N ALA A 338 0.06 5.77 -3.01
CA ALA A 338 -1.39 5.94 -2.97
C ALA A 338 -1.94 5.92 -1.53
N LEU A 339 -1.52 4.94 -0.72
CA LEU A 339 -1.98 4.79 0.66
C LEU A 339 -1.48 5.93 1.56
N ALA A 340 -0.22 6.36 1.41
CA ALA A 340 0.34 7.47 2.16
C ALA A 340 -0.38 8.80 1.86
N GLU A 341 -0.71 9.10 0.60
CA GLU A 341 -1.48 10.31 0.26
C GLU A 341 -2.93 10.24 0.77
N VAL A 342 -3.56 9.06 0.71
CA VAL A 342 -4.91 8.83 1.27
C VAL A 342 -4.90 9.02 2.79
N ALA A 343 -3.87 8.54 3.49
CA ALA A 343 -3.68 8.75 4.93
C ALA A 343 -3.41 10.22 5.28
N ALA A 344 -2.51 10.89 4.56
CA ALA A 344 -2.18 12.30 4.76
C ALA A 344 -3.37 13.25 4.58
N LYS A 345 -4.39 12.84 3.80
CA LYS A 345 -5.66 13.57 3.64
C LYS A 345 -6.76 13.15 4.62
N GLY A 346 -6.46 12.28 5.59
CA GLY A 346 -7.44 11.75 6.53
C GLY A 346 -8.52 10.90 5.86
N MET A 347 -8.23 10.30 4.70
CA MET A 347 -9.22 9.61 3.86
C MET A 347 -9.15 8.08 3.93
N LEU A 348 -8.24 7.47 4.71
CA LEU A 348 -8.24 6.01 4.89
C LEU A 348 -9.59 5.50 5.41
N ALA A 349 -9.91 4.24 5.12
CA ALA A 349 -11.10 3.58 5.67
C ALA A 349 -11.05 3.56 7.21
N ALA A 350 -12.16 3.91 7.85
CA ALA A 350 -12.34 3.67 9.27
C ALA A 350 -12.63 2.18 9.48
N VAL A 351 -11.94 1.56 10.44
CA VAL A 351 -12.10 0.14 10.77
C VAL A 351 -12.15 0.03 12.29
N ASP A 352 -13.18 -0.61 12.83
CA ASP A 352 -13.40 -0.70 14.27
C ASP A 352 -12.22 -1.38 14.98
N GLY A 353 -11.69 -0.67 15.99
CA GLY A 353 -10.52 -1.08 16.76
C GLY A 353 -9.17 -0.55 16.26
N PHE A 354 -9.09 0.17 15.12
CA PHE A 354 -7.82 0.64 14.55
C PHE A 354 -7.77 2.15 14.31
N SER A 355 -6.62 2.75 14.62
CA SER A 355 -6.28 4.11 14.19
C SER A 355 -5.82 4.15 12.73
N THR A 356 -5.93 5.32 12.10
CA THR A 356 -5.42 5.61 10.76
C THR A 356 -3.95 5.20 10.59
N ASP A 357 -3.11 5.48 11.58
CA ASP A 357 -1.68 5.16 11.55
C ASP A 357 -1.42 3.65 11.71
N GLN A 358 -2.20 2.96 12.54
CA GLN A 358 -2.13 1.49 12.67
C GLN A 358 -2.51 0.83 11.34
N LEU A 359 -3.60 1.25 10.71
CA LEU A 359 -4.01 0.73 9.40
C LEU A 359 -2.96 1.00 8.32
N LEU A 360 -2.37 2.20 8.29
CA LEU A 360 -1.31 2.51 7.33
C LEU A 360 -0.08 1.60 7.55
N ARG A 361 0.37 1.42 8.80
CA ARG A 361 1.49 0.53 9.14
C ARG A 361 1.24 -0.92 8.70
N ILE A 362 0.03 -1.45 8.95
CA ILE A 362 -0.39 -2.79 8.51
C ILE A 362 -0.31 -2.90 6.98
N LEU A 363 -0.92 -1.97 6.24
CA LEU A 363 -0.95 -2.01 4.76
C LEU A 363 0.44 -1.80 4.13
N LEU A 364 1.33 -1.04 4.77
CA LEU A 364 2.71 -0.86 4.31
C LEU A 364 3.65 -2.01 4.72
N ALA A 365 3.23 -2.87 5.65
CA ALA A 365 4.04 -3.88 6.34
C ALA A 365 5.24 -3.28 7.12
N GLU A 366 5.05 -2.12 7.76
CA GLU A 366 6.11 -1.43 8.51
C GLU A 366 5.93 -1.61 10.02
N SER A 367 6.85 -2.36 10.65
CA SER A 367 6.98 -2.42 12.11
C SER A 367 7.98 -1.35 12.60
N GLU A 368 7.83 -0.91 13.85
CA GLU A 368 8.83 -0.04 14.49
C GLU A 368 10.19 -0.74 14.59
N GLN A 369 11.26 0.05 14.61
CA GLN A 369 12.65 -0.43 14.56
C GLN A 369 13.08 -1.10 15.87
N GLY A 370 14.10 -1.96 15.78
CA GLY A 370 14.76 -2.55 16.94
C GLY A 370 14.20 -3.89 17.43
N SER A 371 13.10 -4.39 16.86
CA SER A 371 12.58 -5.71 17.23
C SER A 371 13.06 -6.82 16.29
N GLU A 372 13.90 -7.72 16.79
CA GLU A 372 14.00 -9.10 16.28
C GLU A 372 12.67 -9.82 16.57
N PHE A 373 11.63 -9.57 15.75
CA PHE A 373 10.25 -10.02 16.00
C PHE A 373 9.83 -9.77 17.46
N SER A 374 9.51 -8.51 17.81
CA SER A 374 9.07 -8.17 19.17
C SER A 374 7.99 -9.17 19.61
N PRO A 375 8.18 -9.89 20.73
CA PRO A 375 7.14 -10.77 21.26
C PRO A 375 5.83 -10.03 21.54
N ASP A 376 5.85 -8.70 21.54
CA ASP A 376 4.70 -7.81 21.65
C ASP A 376 3.75 -7.87 20.43
N LEU A 377 4.21 -8.35 19.27
CA LEU A 377 3.30 -8.76 18.17
C LEU A 377 2.56 -10.07 18.45
N LYS A 378 2.86 -10.78 19.55
CA LYS A 378 1.95 -11.81 20.11
C LYS A 378 0.82 -11.19 20.94
N GLY A 379 0.84 -9.88 21.20
CA GLY A 379 -0.22 -9.14 21.88
C GLY A 379 -1.20 -8.43 20.93
N VAL A 380 -0.85 -8.25 19.65
CA VAL A 380 -1.69 -7.59 18.64
C VAL A 380 -1.84 -8.50 17.43
N GLN A 381 -2.82 -9.41 17.47
CA GLN A 381 -3.24 -10.21 16.31
C GLN A 381 -4.65 -9.78 15.87
N ASP A 382 -4.88 -8.47 15.76
CA ASP A 382 -6.23 -7.91 15.64
C ASP A 382 -6.82 -7.91 14.23
N MET A 383 -6.03 -8.13 13.17
CA MET A 383 -6.53 -8.13 11.78
C MET A 383 -6.16 -9.43 11.06
N PHE A 384 -7.16 -10.14 10.53
CA PHE A 384 -6.93 -11.36 9.76
C PHE A 384 -6.40 -11.05 8.34
N PRO A 385 -5.65 -11.95 7.69
CA PRO A 385 -5.11 -11.72 6.34
C PRO A 385 -6.16 -11.40 5.26
N ASP A 386 -7.37 -11.96 5.39
CA ASP A 386 -8.52 -11.67 4.53
C ASP A 386 -9.10 -10.26 4.78
N GLU A 387 -9.04 -9.77 6.02
CA GLU A 387 -9.42 -8.39 6.37
C GLU A 387 -8.44 -7.37 5.78
N VAL A 388 -7.13 -7.69 5.76
CA VAL A 388 -6.14 -6.87 5.06
C VAL A 388 -6.47 -6.72 3.58
N LEU A 389 -7.01 -7.77 2.92
CA LEU A 389 -7.48 -7.67 1.54
C LEU A 389 -8.68 -6.74 1.39
N ALA A 390 -9.67 -6.84 2.28
CA ALA A 390 -10.83 -5.94 2.29
C ALA A 390 -10.42 -4.48 2.45
N VAL A 391 -9.56 -4.17 3.44
CA VAL A 391 -9.06 -2.82 3.70
C VAL A 391 -8.20 -2.30 2.54
N ALA A 392 -7.30 -3.12 1.99
CA ALA A 392 -6.47 -2.73 0.84
C ALA A 392 -7.34 -2.41 -0.40
N TYR A 393 -8.35 -3.23 -0.66
CA TYR A 393 -9.27 -3.04 -1.78
C TYR A 393 -10.15 -1.80 -1.62
N GLU A 394 -10.72 -1.57 -0.43
CA GLU A 394 -11.53 -0.37 -0.17
C GLU A 394 -10.70 0.93 -0.32
N ASN A 395 -9.45 0.91 0.11
CA ASN A 395 -8.58 2.08 0.03
C ASN A 395 -7.99 2.30 -1.37
N LEU A 396 -7.68 1.26 -2.14
CA LEU A 396 -7.04 1.39 -3.45
C LEU A 396 -8.04 1.45 -4.61
N ASP A 397 -9.12 0.66 -4.63
CA ASP A 397 -10.15 0.79 -5.66
C ASP A 397 -11.13 1.95 -5.35
N SER A 398 -11.42 2.19 -4.07
CA SER A 398 -12.21 3.36 -3.62
C SER A 398 -13.56 3.53 -4.32
N PHE A 399 -14.20 2.46 -4.81
CA PHE A 399 -15.37 2.57 -5.69
C PHE A 399 -16.55 3.36 -5.05
N LYS A 400 -16.81 3.13 -3.75
CA LYS A 400 -17.83 3.85 -2.96
C LYS A 400 -17.39 5.26 -2.50
N ASN A 401 -16.13 5.62 -2.63
CA ASN A 401 -15.60 6.92 -2.21
C ASN A 401 -14.88 7.62 -3.38
N PRO A 402 -15.62 8.28 -4.29
CA PRO A 402 -15.03 8.96 -5.44
C PRO A 402 -13.94 10.00 -5.09
N PRO A 403 -14.04 10.78 -3.99
CA PRO A 403 -12.93 11.61 -3.50
C PRO A 403 -11.64 10.82 -3.25
N ARG A 404 -11.69 9.75 -2.44
CA ARG A 404 -10.54 8.85 -2.20
C ARG A 404 -10.01 8.26 -3.52
N GLY A 405 -10.91 7.83 -4.41
CA GLY A 405 -10.55 7.30 -5.71
C GLY A 405 -9.82 8.31 -6.61
N ARG A 406 -10.19 9.60 -6.57
CA ARG A 406 -9.46 10.67 -7.26
C ARG A 406 -8.06 10.87 -6.68
N VAL A 407 -7.89 10.79 -5.36
CA VAL A 407 -6.58 10.86 -4.69
C VAL A 407 -5.68 9.72 -5.16
N VAL A 408 -6.14 8.46 -5.09
CA VAL A 408 -5.36 7.30 -5.57
C VAL A 408 -4.96 7.44 -7.05
N ILE A 409 -5.90 7.84 -7.90
CA ILE A 409 -5.64 8.06 -9.33
C ILE A 409 -4.63 9.20 -9.54
N SER A 410 -4.74 10.31 -8.81
CA SER A 410 -3.86 11.47 -8.98
C SER A 410 -2.44 11.20 -8.48
N SER A 411 -2.26 10.48 -7.37
CA SER A 411 -0.94 10.09 -6.85
C SER A 411 -0.21 9.15 -7.82
N ILE A 412 -0.89 8.12 -8.33
CA ILE A 412 -0.29 7.18 -9.29
C ILE A 412 -0.05 7.87 -10.64
N TYR A 413 -0.92 8.78 -11.08
CA TYR A 413 -0.72 9.60 -12.28
C TYR A 413 0.48 10.55 -12.14
N ALA A 414 0.63 11.22 -10.99
CA ALA A 414 1.78 12.09 -10.72
C ALA A 414 3.11 11.32 -10.72
N LEU A 415 3.09 10.07 -10.27
CA LEU A 415 4.23 9.16 -10.24
C LEU A 415 4.60 8.58 -11.62
N THR A 416 3.61 8.25 -12.47
CA THR A 416 3.81 7.44 -13.68
C THR A 416 3.47 8.14 -15.00
N GLY A 417 2.86 9.32 -14.98
CA GLY A 417 2.28 9.96 -16.17
C GLY A 417 1.05 9.25 -16.76
N LYS A 418 0.62 8.12 -16.19
CA LYS A 418 -0.49 7.29 -16.69
C LYS A 418 -1.57 7.13 -15.62
N LYS A 419 -2.84 7.30 -16.00
CA LYS A 419 -3.97 7.09 -15.08
C LYS A 419 -4.15 5.59 -14.88
N PRO A 420 -4.08 5.06 -13.65
CA PRO A 420 -4.29 3.63 -13.41
C PRO A 420 -5.73 3.25 -13.77
N SER A 421 -5.89 2.11 -14.42
CA SER A 421 -7.20 1.49 -14.62
C SER A 421 -7.74 0.90 -13.32
N ARG A 422 -9.03 0.53 -13.30
CA ARG A 422 -9.60 -0.23 -12.19
C ARG A 422 -8.85 -1.54 -11.94
N LEU A 423 -8.44 -2.21 -13.01
CA LEU A 423 -7.70 -3.48 -12.98
C LEU A 423 -6.29 -3.33 -12.38
N ASP A 424 -5.65 -2.16 -12.54
CA ASP A 424 -4.36 -1.86 -11.91
C ASP A 424 -4.53 -1.62 -10.40
N ARG A 425 -5.57 -0.89 -9.99
CA ARG A 425 -5.85 -0.64 -8.56
C ARG A 425 -6.25 -1.91 -7.81
N ALA A 426 -7.01 -2.80 -8.45
CA ALA A 426 -7.29 -4.14 -7.95
C ALA A 426 -6.01 -4.99 -7.82
N ALA A 427 -5.02 -4.82 -8.71
CA ALA A 427 -3.73 -5.50 -8.60
C ALA A 427 -2.91 -4.99 -7.41
N LEU A 428 -2.92 -3.67 -7.16
CA LEU A 428 -2.25 -3.06 -6.01
C LEU A 428 -2.84 -3.59 -4.69
N ALA A 429 -4.17 -3.73 -4.59
CA ALA A 429 -4.82 -4.31 -3.42
C ALA A 429 -4.44 -5.79 -3.21
N ALA A 430 -4.47 -6.58 -4.28
CA ALA A 430 -4.08 -7.99 -4.25
C ALA A 430 -2.62 -8.20 -3.84
N ASP A 431 -1.69 -7.42 -4.41
CA ASP A 431 -0.26 -7.46 -4.09
C ASP A 431 -0.02 -7.09 -2.62
N THR A 432 -0.65 -6.00 -2.16
CA THR A 432 -0.54 -5.51 -0.78
C THR A 432 -0.93 -6.58 0.23
N ALA A 433 -2.12 -7.18 0.11
CA ALA A 433 -2.60 -8.14 1.10
C ALA A 433 -1.82 -9.46 1.11
N LEU A 434 -1.44 -9.98 -0.07
CA LEU A 434 -0.60 -11.18 -0.15
C LEU A 434 0.79 -10.95 0.44
N ARG A 435 1.39 -9.79 0.16
CA ARG A 435 2.74 -9.43 0.63
C ARG A 435 2.77 -9.17 2.14
N VAL A 436 1.79 -8.43 2.69
CA VAL A 436 1.67 -8.16 4.15
C VAL A 436 1.62 -9.47 4.94
N ASN A 437 0.74 -10.41 4.60
CA ASN A 437 0.64 -11.69 5.30
C ASN A 437 1.93 -12.53 5.17
N ARG A 438 2.57 -12.51 4.01
CA ARG A 438 3.81 -13.27 3.80
C ARG A 438 4.98 -12.75 4.62
N ILE A 439 5.11 -11.43 4.78
CA ILE A 439 6.12 -10.83 5.69
C ILE A 439 5.83 -11.24 7.13
N ALA A 440 4.57 -11.12 7.57
CA ALA A 440 4.16 -11.55 8.92
C ALA A 440 4.44 -13.05 9.17
N ALA A 441 4.29 -13.90 8.15
CA ALA A 441 4.60 -15.32 8.18
C ALA A 441 6.08 -15.68 7.92
N GLY A 442 6.97 -14.70 7.70
CA GLY A 442 8.38 -14.92 7.38
C GLY A 442 8.65 -15.63 6.04
N ARG A 443 7.71 -15.54 5.09
CA ARG A 443 7.77 -16.24 3.78
C ARG A 443 8.18 -15.28 2.65
N PRO A 444 9.12 -15.65 1.78
CA PRO A 444 9.48 -14.83 0.61
C PRO A 444 8.43 -14.90 -0.52
N GLU A 445 8.67 -14.16 -1.61
CA GLU A 445 7.96 -14.35 -2.88
C GLU A 445 8.27 -15.76 -3.44
N ASP A 446 7.23 -16.52 -3.80
CA ASP A 446 7.38 -17.82 -4.48
C ASP A 446 6.87 -17.75 -5.92
N ALA A 447 7.19 -18.77 -6.73
CA ALA A 447 6.82 -18.82 -8.15
C ALA A 447 5.30 -18.73 -8.41
N GLY A 448 4.46 -19.09 -7.43
CA GLY A 448 3.00 -19.00 -7.53
C GLY A 448 2.42 -17.63 -7.12
N PHE A 449 3.20 -16.75 -6.48
CA PHE A 449 2.74 -15.46 -5.97
C PHE A 449 2.07 -14.61 -7.05
N LYS A 450 2.70 -14.50 -8.22
CA LYS A 450 2.14 -13.75 -9.37
C LYS A 450 0.82 -14.34 -9.88
N GLY A 451 0.66 -15.67 -9.83
CA GLY A 451 -0.58 -16.36 -10.21
C GLY A 451 -1.72 -16.09 -9.23
N ARG A 452 -1.42 -16.11 -7.93
CA ARG A 452 -2.37 -15.80 -6.86
C ARG A 452 -2.78 -14.33 -6.88
N ARG A 453 -1.82 -13.39 -7.00
CA ARG A 453 -2.06 -11.96 -7.24
C ARG A 453 -2.98 -11.72 -8.44
N SER A 454 -2.68 -12.34 -9.59
CA SER A 454 -3.48 -12.19 -10.82
C SER A 454 -4.90 -12.76 -10.68
N THR A 455 -5.08 -13.81 -9.88
CA THR A 455 -6.40 -14.39 -9.59
C THR A 455 -7.24 -13.43 -8.76
N ILE A 456 -6.71 -12.95 -7.62
CA ILE A 456 -7.40 -11.97 -6.76
C ILE A 456 -7.70 -10.68 -7.54
N GLN A 457 -6.72 -10.14 -8.28
CA GLN A 457 -6.86 -8.96 -9.14
C GLN A 457 -8.08 -9.05 -10.07
N ARG A 458 -8.27 -10.18 -10.78
CA ARG A 458 -9.38 -10.36 -11.73
C ARG A 458 -10.73 -10.35 -11.03
N VAL A 459 -10.84 -10.99 -9.87
CA VAL A 459 -12.10 -11.06 -9.11
C VAL A 459 -12.45 -9.72 -8.48
N LEU A 460 -11.48 -9.02 -7.88
CA LEU A 460 -11.67 -7.66 -7.34
C LEU A 460 -12.02 -6.62 -8.42
N ALA A 461 -11.44 -6.74 -9.62
CA ALA A 461 -11.74 -5.84 -10.73
C ALA A 461 -13.13 -6.07 -11.36
N ALA A 462 -13.77 -7.22 -11.09
CA ALA A 462 -15.08 -7.58 -11.63
C ALA A 462 -16.23 -6.76 -10.99
N ALA A 463 -17.41 -6.85 -11.57
CA ALA A 463 -18.61 -6.20 -11.05
C ALA A 463 -19.10 -6.71 -9.67
N PRO A 464 -19.06 -8.03 -9.35
CA PRO A 464 -19.74 -8.56 -8.16
C PRO A 464 -19.26 -8.00 -6.82
N LEU A 465 -17.96 -7.76 -6.66
CA LEU A 465 -17.37 -7.27 -5.41
C LEU A 465 -17.25 -5.74 -5.36
N LYS A 466 -17.98 -5.00 -6.21
CA LYS A 466 -17.90 -3.53 -6.26
C LYS A 466 -18.35 -2.91 -4.93
N GLY A 467 -17.42 -2.22 -4.26
CA GLY A 467 -17.74 -1.51 -3.02
C GLY A 467 -17.92 -2.42 -1.80
N ALA A 468 -17.30 -3.60 -1.78
CA ALA A 468 -17.02 -4.28 -0.51
C ALA A 468 -16.27 -3.33 0.44
N GLN A 469 -16.61 -3.42 1.73
CA GLN A 469 -16.04 -2.64 2.83
C GLN A 469 -15.91 -3.59 4.02
N LEU A 470 -14.95 -3.35 4.91
CA LEU A 470 -14.79 -4.19 6.11
C LEU A 470 -15.65 -3.63 7.25
N SER A 471 -16.64 -4.38 7.70
CA SER A 471 -17.50 -4.04 8.84
C SER A 471 -17.08 -4.70 10.15
N ARG A 472 -16.22 -5.74 10.10
CA ARG A 472 -15.78 -6.56 11.25
C ARG A 472 -16.91 -7.20 12.07
N LYS A 473 -18.13 -7.27 11.53
CA LYS A 473 -19.21 -8.05 12.11
C LYS A 473 -18.82 -9.55 12.18
N PRO A 474 -19.40 -10.33 13.11
CA PRO A 474 -19.27 -11.79 13.09
C PRO A 474 -19.69 -12.36 11.73
N ILE A 475 -18.98 -13.39 11.27
CA ILE A 475 -19.19 -13.95 9.93
C ILE A 475 -20.60 -14.56 9.79
N CYS A 476 -21.16 -15.14 10.86
CA CYS A 476 -22.53 -15.65 10.87
C CYS A 476 -23.54 -14.52 10.63
N ASP A 477 -23.46 -13.42 11.37
CA ASP A 477 -24.32 -12.24 11.21
C ASP A 477 -24.25 -11.65 9.79
N LEU A 478 -23.06 -11.66 9.17
CA LEU A 478 -22.88 -11.25 7.77
C LEU A 478 -23.55 -12.21 6.80
N VAL A 479 -23.46 -13.52 7.04
CA VAL A 479 -24.14 -14.55 6.24
C VAL A 479 -25.66 -14.41 6.37
N GLU A 480 -26.19 -14.26 7.57
CA GLU A 480 -27.62 -14.08 7.82
C GLU A 480 -28.16 -12.84 7.11
N ALA A 481 -27.53 -11.67 7.30
CA ALA A 481 -27.94 -10.42 6.65
C ALA A 481 -27.84 -10.48 5.10
N ALA A 482 -26.83 -11.19 4.56
CA ALA A 482 -26.71 -11.40 3.13
C ALA A 482 -27.77 -12.37 2.57
N VAL A 483 -28.07 -13.46 3.29
CA VAL A 483 -29.11 -14.43 2.95
C VAL A 483 -30.50 -13.80 3.00
N GLU A 484 -30.79 -13.00 4.02
CA GLU A 484 -32.05 -12.26 4.14
C GLU A 484 -32.27 -11.33 2.94
N LYS A 485 -31.28 -10.51 2.58
CA LYS A 485 -31.35 -9.61 1.42
C LYS A 485 -31.54 -10.37 0.11
N LEU A 486 -30.85 -11.50 -0.09
CA LEU A 486 -31.06 -12.36 -1.26
C LEU A 486 -32.47 -12.98 -1.28
N ALA A 487 -33.03 -13.33 -0.11
CA ALA A 487 -34.39 -13.84 -0.01
C ALA A 487 -35.45 -12.76 -0.29
N LEU A 488 -35.20 -11.51 0.09
CA LEU A 488 -36.04 -10.36 -0.27
C LEU A 488 -35.99 -10.07 -1.78
N GLN A 489 -34.80 -9.99 -2.37
CA GLN A 489 -34.62 -9.75 -3.81
C GLN A 489 -35.24 -10.83 -4.71
N ARG A 490 -35.26 -12.10 -4.27
CA ARG A 490 -35.96 -13.17 -5.01
C ARG A 490 -37.48 -13.04 -4.97
N ARG A 491 -38.03 -12.33 -3.98
CA ARG A 491 -39.48 -12.13 -3.80
C ARG A 491 -39.98 -10.86 -4.47
N ASP A 492 -39.12 -9.86 -4.68
CA ASP A 492 -39.44 -8.68 -5.46
C ASP A 492 -39.21 -8.91 -6.96
N MET A 493 -40.25 -9.40 -7.63
CA MET A 493 -40.26 -9.64 -9.09
C MET A 493 -40.11 -8.36 -9.93
N SER A 494 -40.13 -7.16 -9.33
CA SER A 494 -39.96 -5.90 -10.06
C SER A 494 -38.48 -5.47 -10.19
N GLU A 495 -37.61 -5.89 -9.26
CA GLU A 495 -36.17 -5.61 -9.33
C GLU A 495 -35.46 -6.56 -10.32
N THR A 496 -35.43 -6.18 -11.60
CA THR A 496 -34.59 -6.83 -12.62
C THR A 496 -33.08 -6.61 -12.39
N SER A 497 -32.69 -5.75 -11.45
CA SER A 497 -31.30 -5.56 -11.02
C SER A 497 -30.92 -6.55 -9.92
N ARG A 498 -30.07 -7.52 -10.24
CA ARG A 498 -29.40 -8.39 -9.24
C ARG A 498 -28.32 -7.61 -8.49
N THR A 499 -28.74 -6.65 -7.68
CA THR A 499 -27.86 -5.74 -6.94
C THR A 499 -27.24 -6.48 -5.76
N ILE A 500 -25.97 -6.87 -5.85
CA ILE A 500 -25.30 -7.62 -4.76
C ILE A 500 -25.23 -6.75 -3.50
N SER A 501 -25.62 -7.33 -2.36
CA SER A 501 -25.65 -6.63 -1.08
C SER A 501 -24.23 -6.31 -0.57
N PRO A 502 -24.05 -5.23 0.22
CA PRO A 502 -22.75 -4.91 0.83
C PRO A 502 -22.14 -6.07 1.62
N GLU A 503 -22.98 -6.83 2.34
CA GLU A 503 -22.58 -7.96 3.17
C GLU A 503 -22.12 -9.15 2.32
N ALA A 504 -22.82 -9.46 1.22
CA ALA A 504 -22.39 -10.49 0.27
C ALA A 504 -21.09 -10.09 -0.46
N ALA A 505 -20.91 -8.79 -0.75
CA ALA A 505 -19.66 -8.28 -1.33
C ALA A 505 -18.49 -8.32 -0.33
N GLU A 506 -18.73 -8.02 0.95
CA GLU A 506 -17.74 -8.17 2.04
C GLU A 506 -17.31 -9.64 2.17
N LEU A 507 -18.26 -10.56 2.38
CA LEU A 507 -18.01 -12.01 2.43
C LEU A 507 -17.25 -12.51 1.19
N GLY A 508 -17.61 -12.01 0.00
CA GLY A 508 -16.93 -12.35 -1.25
C GLY A 508 -15.47 -11.90 -1.31
N VAL A 509 -15.10 -10.74 -0.72
CA VAL A 509 -13.69 -10.30 -0.64
C VAL A 509 -12.93 -11.07 0.44
N LEU A 510 -13.52 -11.30 1.62
CA LEU A 510 -12.87 -12.07 2.68
C LEU A 510 -12.57 -13.50 2.21
N ALA A 511 -13.59 -14.20 1.72
CA ALA A 511 -13.46 -15.56 1.21
C ALA A 511 -12.55 -15.66 -0.04
N LEU A 512 -12.45 -14.61 -0.87
CA LEU A 512 -11.49 -14.58 -1.99
C LEU A 512 -10.05 -14.77 -1.53
N TYR A 513 -9.66 -14.18 -0.39
CA TYR A 513 -8.34 -14.40 0.17
C TYR A 513 -8.18 -15.86 0.63
N CYS A 514 -9.14 -16.35 1.42
CA CYS A 514 -9.17 -17.71 1.95
C CYS A 514 -9.06 -18.78 0.84
N LEU A 515 -9.78 -18.60 -0.26
CA LEU A 515 -9.79 -19.47 -1.43
C LEU A 515 -8.48 -19.48 -2.24
N VAL A 516 -7.63 -18.46 -2.10
CA VAL A 516 -6.42 -18.29 -2.93
C VAL A 516 -5.11 -18.53 -2.14
N GLU A 517 -5.03 -18.08 -0.89
CA GLU A 517 -3.81 -18.18 -0.04
C GLU A 517 -4.09 -18.83 1.33
N GLY A 518 -5.36 -18.98 1.73
CA GLY A 518 -5.74 -19.44 3.09
C GLY A 518 -5.74 -20.96 3.31
N ALA A 519 -6.08 -21.75 2.28
CA ALA A 519 -6.04 -23.22 2.32
C ALA A 519 -4.63 -23.75 1.99
N SER A 520 -4.30 -25.00 2.33
CA SER A 520 -2.99 -25.61 2.00
C SER A 520 -2.71 -25.67 0.49
N GLN A 521 -3.76 -25.73 -0.33
CA GLN A 521 -3.68 -25.51 -1.77
C GLN A 521 -4.69 -24.44 -2.22
N PRO A 522 -4.32 -23.54 -3.15
CA PRO A 522 -5.26 -22.58 -3.72
C PRO A 522 -6.42 -23.30 -4.40
N LEU A 523 -7.64 -23.11 -3.88
CA LEU A 523 -8.88 -23.66 -4.43
C LEU A 523 -9.36 -22.86 -5.64
N LEU A 524 -9.24 -21.53 -5.58
CA LEU A 524 -9.57 -20.65 -6.69
C LEU A 524 -8.30 -20.31 -7.49
N VAL A 525 -8.20 -20.84 -8.71
CA VAL A 525 -7.08 -20.65 -9.63
C VAL A 525 -7.63 -20.41 -11.03
N ARG A 526 -6.93 -19.62 -11.84
CA ARG A 526 -7.25 -19.47 -13.27
C ARG A 526 -7.13 -20.83 -13.99
N SER A 527 -8.21 -21.29 -14.61
CA SER A 527 -8.16 -22.46 -15.50
C SER A 527 -7.90 -22.03 -16.95
N GLY A 528 -6.91 -22.66 -17.59
CA GLY A 528 -6.75 -22.63 -19.05
C GLY A 528 -7.40 -23.82 -19.74
N GLU A 529 -8.06 -24.70 -18.98
CA GLU A 529 -8.55 -25.98 -19.45
C GLU A 529 -9.90 -25.85 -20.16
N ARG A 530 -10.10 -26.69 -21.17
CA ARG A 530 -11.39 -26.89 -21.82
C ARG A 530 -11.93 -28.25 -21.41
N VAL A 531 -13.20 -28.30 -21.01
CA VAL A 531 -13.99 -29.52 -20.87
C VAL A 531 -15.04 -29.48 -21.98
N ASP A 532 -15.13 -30.57 -22.77
CA ASP A 532 -16.05 -30.68 -23.90
C ASP A 532 -15.99 -29.49 -24.89
N GLY A 533 -14.79 -28.93 -25.08
CA GLY A 533 -14.53 -27.77 -25.95
C GLY A 533 -14.84 -26.40 -25.34
N VAL A 534 -15.52 -26.35 -24.19
CA VAL A 534 -15.88 -25.12 -23.47
C VAL A 534 -14.83 -24.83 -22.39
N TYR A 535 -14.42 -23.56 -22.25
CA TYR A 535 -13.53 -23.16 -21.14
C TYR A 535 -14.21 -23.34 -19.79
N ARG A 536 -13.50 -23.88 -18.80
CA ARG A 536 -13.96 -23.89 -17.40
C ARG A 536 -14.22 -22.45 -16.92
N ALA A 537 -15.18 -22.31 -15.99
CA ALA A 537 -15.56 -21.00 -15.47
C ALA A 537 -14.35 -20.28 -14.84
N GLU A 538 -14.10 -19.03 -15.26
CA GLU A 538 -13.01 -18.22 -14.71
C GLU A 538 -13.37 -17.73 -13.29
N PRO A 539 -12.38 -17.47 -12.41
CA PRO A 539 -12.61 -17.08 -11.02
C PRO A 539 -13.67 -15.99 -10.75
N PRO A 540 -13.81 -14.93 -11.59
CA PRO A 540 -14.88 -13.94 -11.39
C PRO A 540 -16.30 -14.51 -11.54
N GLN A 541 -16.50 -15.49 -12.43
CA GLN A 541 -17.79 -16.13 -12.67
C GLN A 541 -18.19 -17.04 -11.51
N ILE A 542 -17.21 -17.76 -10.94
CA ILE A 542 -17.42 -18.56 -9.72
C ILE A 542 -17.82 -17.65 -8.56
N MET A 543 -17.06 -16.59 -8.32
CA MET A 543 -17.35 -15.64 -7.24
C MET A 543 -18.71 -14.95 -7.41
N GLU A 544 -19.08 -14.58 -8.64
CA GLU A 544 -20.41 -14.02 -8.94
C GLU A 544 -21.53 -14.95 -8.49
N LYS A 545 -21.44 -16.26 -8.77
CA LYS A 545 -22.45 -17.24 -8.35
C LYS A 545 -22.46 -17.47 -6.84
N LEU A 546 -21.30 -17.40 -6.19
CA LEU A 546 -21.21 -17.53 -4.73
C LEU A 546 -21.89 -16.35 -4.03
N VAL A 547 -21.64 -15.10 -4.44
CA VAL A 547 -22.26 -13.91 -3.81
C VAL A 547 -23.72 -13.64 -4.21
N THR A 548 -24.26 -14.32 -5.24
CA THR A 548 -25.65 -14.14 -5.72
C THR A 548 -26.60 -15.29 -5.34
N THR A 549 -26.13 -16.30 -4.59
CA THR A 549 -26.96 -17.45 -4.20
C THR A 549 -26.86 -17.73 -2.70
N THR A 550 -27.98 -18.13 -2.09
CA THR A 550 -28.06 -18.47 -0.66
C THR A 550 -27.00 -19.49 -0.25
N ASN A 551 -26.94 -20.64 -0.94
CA ASN A 551 -25.94 -21.68 -0.65
C ASN A 551 -24.51 -21.16 -0.87
N GLY A 552 -24.30 -20.34 -1.90
CA GLY A 552 -23.00 -19.72 -2.17
C GLY A 552 -22.54 -18.80 -1.02
N VAL A 553 -23.41 -17.92 -0.53
CA VAL A 553 -23.11 -17.01 0.60
C VAL A 553 -22.83 -17.79 1.88
N LYS A 554 -23.61 -18.82 2.20
CA LYS A 554 -23.33 -19.70 3.34
C LYS A 554 -22.00 -20.44 3.19
N GLN A 555 -21.69 -20.94 1.99
CA GLN A 555 -20.40 -21.57 1.69
C GLN A 555 -19.22 -20.59 1.81
N LEU A 556 -19.35 -19.32 1.39
CA LEU A 556 -18.34 -18.27 1.61
C LEU A 556 -18.09 -18.05 3.10
N GLY A 557 -19.15 -17.93 3.91
CA GLY A 557 -19.03 -17.82 5.37
C GLY A 557 -18.28 -19.00 5.98
N GLN A 558 -18.65 -20.23 5.62
CA GLN A 558 -17.98 -21.44 6.13
C GLN A 558 -16.48 -21.48 5.74
N ILE A 559 -16.13 -21.08 4.51
CA ILE A 559 -14.72 -21.00 4.07
C ILE A 559 -13.91 -20.03 4.97
N ILE A 560 -14.48 -18.87 5.29
CA ILE A 560 -13.81 -17.87 6.14
C ILE A 560 -13.63 -18.41 7.56
N LEU A 561 -14.67 -18.99 8.15
CA LEU A 561 -14.63 -19.57 9.49
C LEU A 561 -13.59 -20.70 9.60
N ASP A 562 -13.54 -21.62 8.65
CA ASP A 562 -12.57 -22.71 8.65
C ASP A 562 -11.14 -22.20 8.51
N VAL A 563 -10.86 -21.30 7.56
CA VAL A 563 -9.50 -20.75 7.37
C VAL A 563 -9.05 -19.91 8.56
N ARG A 564 -9.91 -19.06 9.13
CA ARG A 564 -9.55 -18.26 10.33
C ARG A 564 -9.26 -19.15 11.54
N ALA A 565 -9.87 -20.32 11.62
CA ALA A 565 -9.60 -21.33 12.64
C ALA A 565 -8.45 -22.32 12.28
N GLY A 566 -7.72 -22.10 11.18
CA GLY A 566 -6.60 -22.93 10.75
C GLY A 566 -6.99 -24.32 10.21
N ARG A 567 -8.24 -24.46 9.72
CA ARG A 567 -8.80 -25.70 9.15
C ARG A 567 -8.85 -25.62 7.62
N GLU A 568 -8.85 -26.78 6.97
CA GLU A 568 -9.16 -26.84 5.53
C GLU A 568 -10.64 -26.46 5.31
N PRO A 569 -10.97 -25.66 4.28
CA PRO A 569 -12.35 -25.30 3.98
C PRO A 569 -13.19 -26.54 3.66
N ARG A 570 -14.32 -26.71 4.34
CA ARG A 570 -15.24 -27.82 4.06
C ARG A 570 -16.31 -27.46 3.03
N LEU A 571 -16.79 -28.47 2.31
CA LEU A 571 -18.00 -28.39 1.52
C LEU A 571 -19.20 -28.37 2.47
N LEU A 572 -20.09 -27.39 2.28
CA LEU A 572 -21.33 -27.25 3.02
C LEU A 572 -22.49 -27.82 2.19
N ASN A 573 -23.34 -28.67 2.78
CA ASN A 573 -24.45 -29.29 2.06
C ASN A 573 -25.55 -28.26 1.77
N PRO A 574 -26.29 -28.36 0.65
CA PRO A 574 -27.38 -27.43 0.33
C PRO A 574 -28.37 -27.27 1.48
N GLY A 575 -28.55 -26.04 1.96
CA GLY A 575 -29.45 -25.69 3.05
C GLY A 575 -28.80 -25.59 4.44
N GLU A 576 -27.69 -26.28 4.72
CA GLU A 576 -26.97 -26.17 6.00
C GLU A 576 -26.55 -24.73 6.32
N ASP A 577 -26.34 -24.41 7.59
CA ASP A 577 -25.83 -23.11 8.05
C ASP A 577 -24.32 -23.14 8.28
N ALA A 578 -23.68 -21.97 8.13
CA ALA A 578 -22.26 -21.80 8.42
C ALA A 578 -22.06 -21.79 9.95
N GLU A 579 -21.14 -22.61 10.46
CA GLU A 579 -20.85 -22.71 11.89
C GLU A 579 -19.33 -22.79 12.14
N ASP A 580 -18.85 -22.12 13.19
CA ASP A 580 -17.46 -22.26 13.65
C ASP A 580 -17.34 -23.47 14.59
N ARG A 581 -17.44 -24.66 14.01
CA ARG A 581 -17.34 -25.91 14.75
C ARG A 581 -16.60 -26.94 13.91
N TYR A 582 -15.59 -27.58 14.50
CA TYR A 582 -14.88 -28.69 13.88
C TYR A 582 -15.81 -29.89 13.66
N ARG A 583 -15.90 -30.36 12.41
CA ARG A 583 -16.60 -31.59 12.00
C ARG A 583 -15.57 -32.50 11.31
N PRO A 584 -15.15 -33.62 11.92
CA PRO A 584 -14.10 -34.51 11.35
C PRO A 584 -14.60 -35.35 10.16
N ASP A 585 -15.92 -35.44 10.00
CA ASP A 585 -16.66 -36.18 8.97
C ASP A 585 -17.04 -35.32 7.76
N ALA A 586 -16.80 -34.00 7.80
CA ALA A 586 -17.14 -33.10 6.72
C ALA A 586 -16.21 -33.28 5.50
N SER A 587 -16.80 -33.37 4.31
CA SER A 587 -16.06 -33.43 3.05
C SER A 587 -15.27 -32.15 2.79
N PRO A 588 -13.99 -32.21 2.35
CA PRO A 588 -13.23 -31.02 2.00
C PRO A 588 -13.80 -30.35 0.73
N LEU A 589 -13.74 -29.02 0.69
CA LEU A 589 -14.07 -28.25 -0.50
C LEU A 589 -12.99 -28.46 -1.56
N SER A 590 -13.38 -28.55 -2.84
CA SER A 590 -12.47 -28.77 -3.96
C SER A 590 -12.74 -27.79 -5.10
N LYS A 591 -11.86 -27.77 -6.10
CA LYS A 591 -12.01 -26.92 -7.30
C LYS A 591 -13.25 -27.32 -8.10
N GLU A 592 -13.49 -28.61 -8.20
CA GLU A 592 -14.62 -29.23 -8.90
C GLU A 592 -15.94 -28.81 -8.25
N HIS A 593 -16.01 -28.77 -6.92
CA HIS A 593 -17.16 -28.24 -6.18
C HIS A 593 -17.41 -26.76 -6.53
N LEU A 594 -16.36 -25.92 -6.59
CA LEU A 594 -16.46 -24.51 -6.98
C LEU A 594 -16.89 -24.30 -8.44
N TYR A 595 -16.44 -25.14 -9.39
CA TYR A 595 -16.94 -25.11 -10.77
C TYR A 595 -18.41 -25.54 -10.85
N ALA A 596 -18.82 -26.56 -10.08
CA ALA A 596 -20.19 -27.07 -10.06
C ALA A 596 -21.22 -26.02 -9.63
N TYR A 597 -20.87 -25.06 -8.76
CA TYR A 597 -21.74 -23.91 -8.43
C TYR A 597 -22.15 -23.12 -9.67
N VAL A 598 -21.27 -22.97 -10.67
CA VAL A 598 -21.58 -22.24 -11.91
C VAL A 598 -22.51 -23.04 -12.81
N GLU A 599 -22.31 -24.35 -12.92
CA GLU A 599 -23.21 -25.23 -13.69
C GLU A 599 -24.59 -25.33 -13.05
N GLN A 600 -24.66 -25.60 -11.74
CA GLN A 600 -25.91 -25.71 -11.00
C GLN A 600 -26.71 -24.41 -11.08
N ALA A 601 -26.08 -23.25 -10.83
CA ALA A 601 -26.74 -21.95 -10.94
C ALA A 601 -27.11 -21.54 -12.39
N SER A 602 -26.58 -22.22 -13.40
CA SER A 602 -26.97 -22.05 -14.82
C SER A 602 -28.06 -23.02 -15.26
N ARG A 603 -28.25 -24.13 -14.53
CA ARG A 603 -29.42 -25.02 -14.66
C ARG A 603 -30.62 -24.46 -13.87
N SER A 604 -30.38 -23.85 -12.72
CA SER A 604 -31.39 -23.19 -11.87
C SER A 604 -31.91 -21.84 -12.38
N THR A 605 -31.55 -21.40 -13.58
CA THR A 605 -32.28 -20.32 -14.29
C THR A 605 -33.59 -20.78 -14.92
N ALA A 606 -33.86 -22.09 -14.94
CA ALA A 606 -35.23 -22.56 -15.03
C ALA A 606 -35.96 -22.17 -13.73
N VAL A 607 -36.99 -21.32 -13.85
CA VAL A 607 -37.82 -20.88 -12.73
C VAL A 607 -38.36 -22.11 -12.00
N GLN A 608 -37.87 -22.36 -10.78
CA GLN A 608 -38.64 -23.14 -9.82
C GLN A 608 -39.86 -22.30 -9.50
N THR A 609 -40.99 -22.63 -10.13
CA THR A 609 -42.30 -22.16 -9.71
C THR A 609 -42.54 -22.76 -8.34
N ASP A 610 -42.32 -21.96 -7.29
CA ASP A 610 -42.73 -22.30 -5.94
C ASP A 610 -44.20 -22.72 -5.96
N ASP A 611 -44.52 -23.77 -5.22
CA ASP A 611 -45.87 -24.26 -5.04
C ASP A 611 -46.79 -23.09 -4.61
N PRO A 612 -47.88 -22.80 -5.35
CA PRO A 612 -48.77 -21.67 -5.05
C PRO A 612 -49.33 -21.70 -3.62
N GLU A 613 -49.49 -22.89 -3.04
CA GLU A 613 -50.02 -23.06 -1.69
C GLU A 613 -48.99 -22.69 -0.61
N THR A 614 -47.74 -23.09 -0.81
CA THR A 614 -46.59 -22.62 -0.01
C THR A 614 -46.44 -21.10 -0.10
N ALA A 615 -46.59 -20.51 -1.30
CA ALA A 615 -46.56 -19.07 -1.47
C ALA A 615 -47.71 -18.37 -0.72
N ARG A 616 -48.95 -18.89 -0.81
CA ARG A 616 -50.11 -18.42 -0.02
C ARG A 616 -49.80 -18.42 1.47
N GLN A 617 -49.29 -19.53 2.00
CA GLN A 617 -49.04 -19.69 3.43
C GLN A 617 -47.99 -18.70 3.99
N VAL A 618 -46.97 -18.36 3.19
CA VAL A 618 -45.96 -17.34 3.57
C VAL A 618 -46.58 -15.94 3.63
N TYR A 619 -47.42 -15.56 2.67
CA TYR A 619 -48.10 -14.26 2.72
C TYR A 619 -49.11 -14.17 3.86
N GLU A 620 -49.82 -15.24 4.18
CA GLU A 620 -50.71 -15.29 5.36
C GLU A 620 -49.97 -15.07 6.67
N ASN A 621 -48.81 -15.73 6.86
CA ASN A 621 -48.00 -15.52 8.05
C ASN A 621 -47.46 -14.08 8.12
N LYS A 622 -46.99 -13.51 7.01
CA LYS A 622 -46.59 -12.10 6.95
C LYS A 622 -47.73 -11.14 7.29
N ILE A 623 -48.95 -11.38 6.80
CA ILE A 623 -50.12 -10.57 7.13
C ILE A 623 -50.38 -10.61 8.65
N ARG A 624 -50.29 -11.79 9.29
CA ARG A 624 -50.41 -11.91 10.75
C ARG A 624 -49.32 -11.15 11.49
N ASP A 625 -48.08 -11.20 11.03
CA ASP A 625 -46.96 -10.52 11.70
C ASP A 625 -47.02 -9.00 11.52
N CYS A 626 -47.38 -8.49 10.33
CA CYS A 626 -47.67 -7.07 10.11
C CYS A 626 -48.83 -6.56 10.98
N VAL A 627 -49.87 -7.38 11.22
CA VAL A 627 -50.97 -7.02 12.13
C VAL A 627 -50.47 -6.90 13.58
N LYS A 628 -49.67 -7.84 14.08
CA LYS A 628 -49.06 -7.76 15.43
C LYS A 628 -48.12 -6.55 15.56
N GLU A 629 -47.35 -6.25 14.52
CA GLU A 629 -46.45 -5.09 14.50
C GLU A 629 -47.27 -3.79 14.56
N LEU A 630 -48.34 -3.69 13.76
CA LEU A 630 -49.26 -2.55 13.79
C LEU A 630 -49.94 -2.39 15.16
N GLU A 631 -50.42 -3.48 15.78
CA GLU A 631 -50.95 -3.45 17.16
C GLU A 631 -49.90 -2.96 18.16
N THR A 632 -48.65 -3.42 18.03
CA THR A 632 -47.53 -3.01 18.89
C THR A 632 -47.22 -1.52 18.71
N LEU A 633 -47.22 -1.01 17.48
CA LEU A 633 -47.02 0.41 17.17
C LEU A 633 -48.17 1.27 17.70
N VAL A 634 -49.44 0.86 17.52
CA VAL A 634 -50.61 1.56 18.09
C VAL A 634 -50.55 1.59 19.62
N ALA A 635 -50.17 0.47 20.26
CA ALA A 635 -49.95 0.41 21.70
C ALA A 635 -48.77 1.30 22.15
N GLY A 636 -47.72 1.42 21.33
CA GLY A 636 -46.59 2.33 21.53
C GLY A 636 -47.01 3.79 21.51
N VAL A 637 -47.77 4.21 20.48
CA VAL A 637 -48.30 5.58 20.36
C VAL A 637 -49.21 5.93 21.54
N ARG A 638 -50.05 4.99 22.02
CA ARG A 638 -50.87 5.16 23.23
C ARG A 638 -50.08 5.27 24.54
N ARG A 639 -48.79 4.94 24.56
CA ARG A 639 -47.92 5.10 25.75
C ARG A 639 -47.18 6.43 25.77
N VAL A 640 -47.16 7.18 24.66
CA VAL A 640 -46.53 8.50 24.61
C VAL A 640 -47.38 9.50 25.38
N LYS A 641 -46.79 10.09 26.42
CA LYS A 641 -47.42 11.10 27.28
C LYS A 641 -46.77 12.46 27.07
N ASP A 642 -47.54 13.52 27.30
CA ASP A 642 -47.00 14.89 27.38
C ASP A 642 -46.35 15.15 28.76
N ASP A 643 -45.71 16.32 28.91
CA ASP A 643 -45.05 16.73 30.17
C ASP A 643 -46.03 16.88 31.36
N GLY A 644 -47.34 16.90 31.11
CA GLY A 644 -48.40 16.87 32.12
C GLY A 644 -48.86 15.45 32.51
N GLY A 645 -48.43 14.42 31.77
CA GLY A 645 -48.78 13.02 31.99
C GLY A 645 -50.02 12.53 31.22
N ASP A 646 -50.64 13.36 30.38
CA ASP A 646 -51.77 12.99 29.51
C ASP A 646 -51.28 12.23 28.28
N ILE A 647 -52.10 11.34 27.71
CA ILE A 647 -51.75 10.62 26.47
C ILE A 647 -51.76 11.60 25.28
N LEU A 648 -50.61 11.81 24.65
CA LEU A 648 -50.41 12.87 23.66
C LEU A 648 -51.30 12.70 22.41
N VAL A 649 -51.51 11.45 21.96
CA VAL A 649 -52.32 11.16 20.76
C VAL A 649 -53.81 11.44 20.96
N GLU A 650 -54.33 11.39 22.18
CA GLU A 650 -55.73 11.72 22.48
C GLU A 650 -55.99 13.24 22.48
N LYS A 651 -54.91 14.03 22.65
CA LYS A 651 -54.93 15.49 22.77
C LYS A 651 -54.66 16.20 21.44
N VAL A 652 -53.80 15.62 20.61
CA VAL A 652 -53.35 16.21 19.31
C VAL A 652 -53.88 15.43 18.10
N GLY A 653 -54.33 14.18 18.29
CA GLY A 653 -54.74 13.28 17.21
C GLY A 653 -53.55 12.63 16.49
N LEU A 654 -53.84 11.79 15.50
CA LEU A 654 -52.86 11.14 14.63
C LEU A 654 -53.26 11.34 13.16
N SER A 655 -52.42 12.05 12.39
CA SER A 655 -52.70 12.37 10.99
C SER A 655 -52.21 11.26 10.05
N ILE A 656 -53.05 10.23 9.86
CA ILE A 656 -52.77 9.04 9.02
C ILE A 656 -53.91 8.74 8.02
N SER A 657 -54.42 9.78 7.37
CA SER A 657 -55.65 9.69 6.56
C SER A 657 -55.49 8.84 5.29
N GLU A 658 -54.33 8.86 4.63
CA GLU A 658 -54.09 8.08 3.41
C GLU A 658 -53.83 6.60 3.73
N GLU A 659 -53.14 6.36 4.84
CA GLU A 659 -52.88 5.05 5.42
C GLU A 659 -54.18 4.38 5.88
N MET A 660 -55.10 5.14 6.49
CA MET A 660 -56.43 4.65 6.87
C MET A 660 -57.28 4.21 5.67
N VAL A 661 -57.21 4.92 4.54
CA VAL A 661 -57.87 4.49 3.29
C VAL A 661 -57.26 3.18 2.77
N THR A 662 -55.93 3.06 2.83
CA THR A 662 -55.20 1.86 2.41
C THR A 662 -55.50 0.66 3.32
N LEU A 663 -55.56 0.88 4.64
CA LEU A 663 -55.95 -0.13 5.64
C LEU A 663 -57.40 -0.59 5.45
N ASN A 664 -58.35 0.32 5.24
CA ASN A 664 -59.76 -0.02 5.01
C ASN A 664 -59.94 -0.86 3.73
N ARG A 665 -59.22 -0.53 2.65
CA ARG A 665 -59.22 -1.33 1.42
C ARG A 665 -58.63 -2.72 1.65
N SER A 666 -57.49 -2.82 2.32
CA SER A 666 -56.85 -4.10 2.65
C SER A 666 -57.72 -4.96 3.57
N SER A 667 -58.30 -4.36 4.61
CA SER A 667 -59.29 -4.98 5.51
C SER A 667 -60.47 -5.55 4.73
N SER A 668 -61.03 -4.80 3.77
CA SER A 668 -62.13 -5.27 2.93
C SER A 668 -61.78 -6.53 2.12
N HIS A 669 -60.55 -6.60 1.57
CA HIS A 669 -60.06 -7.80 0.88
C HIS A 669 -59.84 -8.98 1.85
N LEU A 670 -59.26 -8.74 3.03
CA LEU A 670 -59.04 -9.75 4.06
C LEU A 670 -60.36 -10.32 4.59
N THR A 671 -61.37 -9.48 4.87
CA THR A 671 -62.71 -9.90 5.29
C THR A 671 -63.38 -10.75 4.20
N PHE A 672 -63.27 -10.36 2.93
CA PHE A 672 -63.81 -11.14 1.81
C PHE A 672 -63.15 -12.53 1.69
N TRP A 673 -61.82 -12.62 1.83
CA TRP A 673 -61.10 -13.89 1.82
C TRP A 673 -61.39 -14.75 3.05
N ASN A 674 -61.47 -14.15 4.24
CA ASN A 674 -61.84 -14.86 5.47
C ASN A 674 -63.25 -15.45 5.36
N GLY A 675 -64.23 -14.67 4.86
CA GLY A 675 -65.57 -15.18 4.58
C GLY A 675 -65.62 -16.27 3.49
N ILE A 676 -64.62 -16.41 2.62
CA ILE A 676 -64.48 -17.57 1.72
C ILE A 676 -63.95 -18.79 2.49
N ALA A 677 -63.02 -18.60 3.43
CA ALA A 677 -62.49 -19.68 4.28
C ALA A 677 -63.55 -20.24 5.23
N GLU A 678 -64.30 -19.37 5.93
CA GLU A 678 -65.39 -19.76 6.84
C GLU A 678 -66.50 -20.54 6.13
N ARG A 679 -66.85 -20.16 4.88
CA ARG A 679 -67.81 -20.92 4.06
C ARG A 679 -67.29 -22.26 3.55
N ARG A 680 -65.98 -22.52 3.63
CA ARG A 680 -65.36 -23.80 3.26
C ARG A 680 -65.07 -24.70 4.47
N ASN A 681 -64.90 -24.12 5.65
CA ASN A 681 -64.81 -24.81 6.94
C ASN A 681 -65.83 -24.20 7.91
N PRO A 682 -67.12 -24.59 7.83
CA PRO A 682 -68.10 -24.19 8.83
C PRO A 682 -67.69 -24.75 10.20
N LEU A 683 -67.62 -23.88 11.21
CA LEU A 683 -67.45 -24.30 12.59
C LEU A 683 -68.68 -25.11 13.01
N LEU A 684 -68.48 -26.37 13.38
CA LEU A 684 -69.47 -27.17 14.09
C LEU A 684 -69.66 -26.52 15.47
N PHE A 685 -70.76 -25.78 15.63
CA PHE A 685 -71.23 -25.41 16.96
C PHE A 685 -71.96 -26.61 17.58
N ASP A 686 -71.56 -26.89 18.81
CA ASP A 686 -72.11 -27.91 19.69
C ASP A 686 -73.30 -27.28 20.43
N ASP A 687 -74.52 -27.53 19.95
CA ASP A 687 -75.75 -27.19 20.67
C ASP A 687 -75.98 -28.26 21.75
N SER A 688 -75.40 -28.03 22.93
CA SER A 688 -75.69 -28.80 24.14
C SER A 688 -75.91 -27.87 25.35
N GLU A 689 -77.10 -27.99 25.96
CA GLU A 689 -77.57 -27.37 27.22
C GLU A 689 -77.70 -25.82 27.20
N ASP A 690 -78.69 -25.13 27.78
CA ASP A 690 -80.07 -25.39 28.27
C ASP A 690 -80.79 -24.00 28.17
N ASP A 691 -82.09 -23.77 28.41
CA ASP A 691 -83.14 -24.43 29.20
C ASP A 691 -84.54 -24.09 28.59
N ASP A 692 -85.60 -24.66 29.16
CA ASP A 692 -87.03 -24.43 28.93
C ASP A 692 -87.54 -22.98 29.12
N LEU A 693 -88.66 -22.62 28.45
CA LEU A 693 -89.91 -22.08 29.06
C LEU A 693 -90.84 -21.40 28.02
N ASP A 694 -91.93 -22.08 27.65
CA ASP A 694 -93.31 -21.69 28.03
C ASP A 694 -94.33 -22.43 27.13
N ASP A 695 -95.10 -23.31 27.76
CA ASP A 695 -96.24 -23.97 27.14
C ASP A 695 -97.55 -23.31 27.63
N ASP A 696 -98.59 -23.43 26.81
CA ASP A 696 -100.01 -23.25 27.14
C ASP A 696 -100.57 -21.83 27.49
N LEU A 697 -101.24 -21.21 26.51
CA LEU A 697 -102.71 -20.90 26.49
C LEU A 697 -103.07 -19.59 25.76
N GLY A 698 -104.07 -19.60 24.86
CA GLY A 698 -104.68 -18.33 24.40
C GLY A 698 -105.47 -18.27 23.08
N GLN A 699 -106.44 -19.17 22.88
CA GLN A 699 -107.49 -19.17 21.84
C GLN A 699 -107.90 -17.79 21.23
N SER A 700 -108.06 -17.70 19.89
CA SER A 700 -109.37 -17.67 19.20
C SER A 700 -109.35 -17.05 17.78
N ALA A 701 -110.35 -17.45 16.97
CA ALA A 701 -110.71 -17.01 15.60
C ALA A 701 -109.80 -17.50 14.45
#